data_AF-A0A9D0VCQ3-F1
#
_entry.id   AF-A0A9D0VCQ3-F1
#
_cell.length_a   1.000
_cell.length_b   1.000
_cell.length_c   1.000
_cell.angle_alpha   90.00
_cell.angle_beta   90.00
_cell.angle_gamma   90.00
#
_symmetry.space_group_name_H-M   'P 1'
#
loop_
_entity.id
_entity.type
_entity.pdbx_description
1 polymer ?
#
loop_
_entity_poly.entity_id
_entity_poly.type
_entity_poly.pdbx_seq_one_letter_code
_entity_poly.pdbx_strand_id
1 'polypeptide(L)'
;MNVRLVTHHAVLAESVAKSLRGQGHEVEVRPDTVFDSELRYAPATPLSEVTDLVEQLKPLLPSVQPDGGLDGSDVEVRLGEAKPFANWEVKVHVESEGLGDRLRSRLIALGFRDDGLSIEEPERNFLKFGGATPFARQVVRWLLSEEGISATESKDWGDDDDDIWIYARDPAFEGKTAKERYPVEIHGDDYERMFILKAQLEEAGFTQVSVRSLDSVDRPKFGLAKGPYHKDPGVALELSEIFKAYLSDQGVDEERYPFQEVDDPERKGHARIELPIGAMHGGNLRPYSGAYPERWEIVLRTDDASAISEIRSRLEDNGYTDVKIESLPSTAFGFSLRWGAAREEEEVCDFIRGIVEHTLEEAGVAGEYPLGVSDSLEASDPRILVDLPLSAASRMSYEERLREAARGWELTLKAARPDDHTELQETLRALPWKSWATEAETDATPEVQYGGAPIQLVEHVRDVVERHTGIHLPISKDWSDSDDDIWIHLPSSAQVVATEDDAPLDLSAWLSFGIEPGEARPLIDVRSDRVRIGPITLRRQPITERSLVPRPELFAHYCLDQRTAETLIHIAESVMLREPCLLEGETSVSKTSIIQFLAMLLGQPLVRLNLNGQTDTGELIGRYVPQDAAATLPLDPGELAAASELLEPESRMILERASEEARSLTRVEVQQIMANERMTVHPWRWQDGLIVTAMKRGWWVVLDELNLAEPQILERLNPVLERFPSLVLSEHDNTVIGSPDNPVHPAFRVFATMNPAEYAGRSALSPAYRDRWRAYRYVQPPGEAEYLSMLRFLVFGKQPDVKVVGGGFAGAEQDAPMASLSEVEGIDAFLRALARFHAALEEAVGRRSSSQGGQLGARRRERYVFSRRGLLAVMDYLASALATDGGGTRSMRQALARYYLNRVQPGSDQRVVARLLDAAGIGPSTWAPERLDQLNAGPTDDDRSIDLHPGADGDPLLDDDDDDDDDDDDDDDDLAGWGEE
;
A
#
# COMPACT_ATOMS: atom_id res chain seq x y z
N MET A 1 -67.07 48.14 -2.88
CA MET A 1 -66.19 49.32 -2.93
C MET A 1 -65.37 49.22 -4.20
N ASN A 2 -65.21 50.33 -4.94
CA ASN A 2 -64.45 50.33 -6.19
C ASN A 2 -63.00 50.70 -5.87
N VAL A 3 -62.10 49.75 -6.09
CA VAL A 3 -60.67 49.91 -5.80
C VAL A 3 -59.92 50.07 -7.12
N ARG A 4 -59.31 51.23 -7.33
CA ARG A 4 -58.38 51.48 -8.45
C ARG A 4 -56.97 51.14 -7.99
N LEU A 5 -56.43 50.02 -8.47
CA LEU A 5 -55.06 49.60 -8.21
C LEU A 5 -54.13 50.18 -9.25
N VAL A 6 -53.24 51.08 -8.83
CA VAL A 6 -52.28 51.78 -9.70
C VAL A 6 -50.88 51.25 -9.40
N THR A 7 -50.29 50.53 -10.35
CA THR A 7 -48.91 50.01 -10.24
C THR A 7 -48.35 49.69 -11.61
N HIS A 8 -47.04 49.84 -11.79
CA HIS A 8 -46.36 49.46 -13.03
C HIS A 8 -45.93 47.97 -13.03
N HIS A 9 -46.05 47.27 -11.90
CA HIS A 9 -45.70 45.86 -11.79
C HIS A 9 -46.89 44.95 -12.07
N ALA A 10 -46.93 44.34 -13.27
CA ALA A 10 -48.06 43.52 -13.70
C ALA A 10 -48.37 42.32 -12.78
N VAL A 11 -47.34 41.61 -12.30
CA VAL A 11 -47.50 40.43 -11.43
C VAL A 11 -47.98 40.82 -10.02
N LEU A 12 -47.51 41.95 -9.49
CA LEU A 12 -48.00 42.49 -8.21
C LEU A 12 -49.44 42.96 -8.35
N ALA A 13 -49.76 43.62 -9.46
CA ALA A 13 -51.11 44.07 -9.77
C ALA A 13 -52.09 42.90 -9.79
N GLU A 14 -51.71 41.80 -10.43
CA GLU A 14 -52.54 40.61 -10.54
C GLU A 14 -52.74 39.91 -9.19
N SER A 15 -51.68 39.72 -8.39
CA SER A 15 -51.77 39.13 -7.05
C SER A 15 -52.66 39.95 -6.12
N VAL A 16 -52.43 41.26 -6.02
CA VAL A 16 -53.21 42.15 -5.15
C VAL A 16 -54.66 42.25 -5.63
N ALA A 17 -54.89 42.39 -6.95
CA ALA A 17 -56.25 42.43 -7.48
C ALA A 17 -57.00 41.10 -7.28
N LYS A 18 -56.33 39.96 -7.40
CA LYS A 18 -56.92 38.64 -7.13
C LYS A 18 -57.33 38.51 -5.66
N SER A 19 -56.46 38.92 -4.73
CA SER A 19 -56.75 38.89 -3.29
C SER A 19 -57.95 39.77 -2.92
N LEU A 20 -57.96 41.04 -3.38
CA LEU A 20 -59.03 41.99 -3.11
C LEU A 20 -60.38 41.58 -3.75
N ARG A 21 -60.36 41.03 -4.97
CA ARG A 21 -61.57 40.47 -5.60
C ARG A 21 -62.10 39.28 -4.81
N GLY A 22 -61.22 38.43 -4.28
CA GLY A 22 -61.59 37.32 -3.40
C GLY A 22 -62.28 37.76 -2.11
N GLN A 23 -62.01 38.99 -1.66
CA GLN A 23 -62.66 39.62 -0.50
C GLN A 23 -63.92 40.42 -0.86
N GLY A 24 -64.36 40.39 -2.12
CA GLY A 24 -65.61 40.99 -2.57
C GLY A 24 -65.50 42.42 -3.12
N HIS A 25 -64.29 42.91 -3.40
CA HIS A 25 -64.09 44.24 -3.99
C HIS A 25 -64.09 44.22 -5.52
N GLU A 26 -64.58 45.29 -6.15
CA GLU A 26 -64.42 45.50 -7.59
C GLU A 26 -63.10 46.23 -7.84
N VAL A 27 -62.19 45.61 -8.61
CA VAL A 27 -60.80 46.10 -8.76
C VAL A 27 -60.48 46.51 -10.21
N GLU A 28 -60.37 47.83 -10.39
CA GLU A 28 -59.77 48.64 -11.48
C GLU A 28 -58.23 48.55 -11.56
N VAL A 29 -57.57 47.71 -12.39
CA VAL A 29 -56.09 47.77 -12.52
C VAL A 29 -55.67 48.80 -13.56
N ARG A 30 -54.82 49.75 -13.18
CA ARG A 30 -54.23 50.77 -14.06
C ARG A 30 -52.70 50.74 -14.02
N PRO A 31 -52.02 50.45 -15.14
CA PRO A 31 -50.57 50.50 -15.19
C PRO A 31 -50.09 51.96 -15.19
N ASP A 32 -49.39 52.36 -14.13
CA ASP A 32 -48.75 53.68 -14.04
C ASP A 32 -47.50 53.63 -13.16
N THR A 33 -46.55 54.54 -13.39
CA THR A 33 -45.31 54.63 -12.62
C THR A 33 -45.59 55.35 -11.31
N VAL A 34 -45.44 54.62 -10.21
CA VAL A 34 -45.62 55.11 -8.83
C VAL A 34 -44.45 54.62 -7.98
N PHE A 35 -44.03 55.43 -7.01
CA PHE A 35 -42.82 55.20 -6.22
C PHE A 35 -43.08 55.11 -4.71
N ASP A 36 -44.35 55.06 -4.31
CA ASP A 36 -44.82 55.02 -2.94
C ASP A 36 -45.88 53.92 -2.75
N SER A 37 -46.07 53.49 -1.50
CA SER A 37 -47.21 52.67 -1.06
C SER A 37 -48.23 53.61 -0.41
N GLU A 38 -49.31 53.92 -1.12
CA GLU A 38 -50.31 54.90 -0.68
C GLU A 38 -51.73 54.43 -0.99
N LEU A 39 -52.65 54.65 -0.07
CA LEU A 39 -54.07 54.44 -0.24
C LEU A 39 -54.77 55.79 -0.13
N ARG A 40 -55.36 56.21 -1.24
CA ARG A 40 -56.14 57.44 -1.34
C ARG A 40 -57.61 57.12 -1.37
N TYR A 41 -58.41 57.82 -0.58
CA TYR A 41 -59.85 57.60 -0.54
C TYR A 41 -60.63 58.91 -0.68
N ALA A 42 -61.78 58.83 -1.36
CA ALA A 42 -62.70 59.96 -1.44
C ALA A 42 -63.20 60.33 -0.02
N PRO A 43 -63.30 61.62 0.36
CA PRO A 43 -63.71 62.05 1.70
C PRO A 43 -65.09 61.53 2.15
N ALA A 44 -65.93 61.08 1.21
CA ALA A 44 -67.24 60.48 1.49
C ALA A 44 -67.17 58.97 1.83
N THR A 45 -66.01 58.32 1.70
CA THR A 45 -65.81 56.90 2.01
C THR A 45 -65.79 56.67 3.53
N PRO A 46 -66.57 55.72 4.07
CA PRO A 46 -66.55 55.42 5.50
C PRO A 46 -65.16 55.00 5.97
N LEU A 47 -64.67 55.63 7.05
CA LEU A 47 -63.32 55.35 7.57
C LEU A 47 -63.18 53.90 8.07
N SER A 48 -64.28 53.25 8.46
CA SER A 48 -64.30 51.82 8.79
C SER A 48 -63.98 50.95 7.58
N GLU A 49 -64.52 51.24 6.39
CA GLU A 49 -64.25 50.50 5.16
C GLU A 49 -62.81 50.71 4.69
N VAL A 50 -62.27 51.93 4.87
CA VAL A 50 -60.85 52.23 4.61
C VAL A 50 -59.96 51.45 5.57
N THR A 51 -60.32 51.40 6.85
CA THR A 51 -59.55 50.65 7.86
C THR A 51 -59.57 49.15 7.57
N ASP A 52 -60.73 48.60 7.20
CA ASP A 52 -60.89 47.20 6.81
C ASP A 52 -60.05 46.87 5.56
N LEU A 53 -60.03 47.77 4.56
CA LEU A 53 -59.21 47.60 3.37
C LEU A 53 -57.70 47.69 3.67
N VAL A 54 -57.29 48.57 4.59
CA VAL A 54 -55.89 48.65 5.04
C VAL A 54 -55.47 47.38 5.78
N GLU A 55 -56.34 46.82 6.62
CA GLU A 55 -56.10 45.52 7.27
C GLU A 55 -55.97 44.40 6.23
N GLN A 56 -56.83 44.39 5.21
CA GLN A 56 -56.79 43.43 4.11
C GLN A 56 -55.54 43.54 3.23
N LEU A 57 -54.92 44.71 3.16
CA LEU A 57 -53.69 44.98 2.42
C LEU A 57 -52.42 44.72 3.24
N LYS A 58 -52.51 44.36 4.52
CA LYS A 58 -51.31 43.97 5.29
C LYS A 58 -50.69 42.70 4.67
N PRO A 59 -49.35 42.65 4.49
CA PRO A 59 -48.33 43.55 5.05
C PRO A 59 -47.91 44.77 4.20
N LEU A 60 -48.55 45.07 3.06
CA LEU A 60 -48.17 46.19 2.16
C LEU A 60 -48.33 47.59 2.78
N LEU A 61 -49.10 47.70 3.86
CA LEU A 61 -49.23 48.87 4.76
C LEU A 61 -49.09 50.23 4.04
N PRO A 62 -50.00 50.56 3.09
CA PRO A 62 -49.95 51.82 2.39
C PRO A 62 -50.22 53.00 3.34
N SER A 63 -49.56 54.14 3.11
CA SER A 63 -49.89 55.38 3.80
C SER A 63 -51.28 55.86 3.39
N VAL A 64 -52.12 56.24 4.37
CA VAL A 64 -53.56 56.51 4.12
C VAL A 64 -53.82 58.01 4.10
N GLN A 65 -54.35 58.53 3.00
CA GLN A 65 -54.65 59.95 2.85
C GLN A 65 -56.01 60.19 2.18
N PRO A 66 -56.81 61.17 2.64
CA PRO A 66 -58.01 61.57 1.92
C PRO A 66 -57.63 62.37 0.65
N ASP A 67 -58.26 62.09 -0.48
CA ASP A 67 -58.04 62.79 -1.75
C ASP A 67 -59.35 63.40 -2.27
N GLY A 68 -59.42 64.74 -2.28
CA GLY A 68 -60.59 65.49 -2.75
C GLY A 68 -60.83 65.43 -4.26
N GLY A 69 -59.92 64.81 -5.03
CA GLY A 69 -60.08 64.54 -6.46
C GLY A 69 -60.75 63.19 -6.78
N LEU A 70 -61.06 62.37 -5.78
CA LEU A 70 -61.80 61.11 -5.94
C LEU A 70 -63.29 61.33 -5.63
N ASP A 71 -64.17 60.84 -6.51
CA ASP A 71 -65.63 60.98 -6.37
C ASP A 71 -66.26 59.71 -5.76
N GLY A 72 -67.30 59.89 -4.93
CA GLY A 72 -68.10 58.77 -4.41
C GLY A 72 -67.41 57.94 -3.33
N SER A 73 -67.49 56.61 -3.43
CA SER A 73 -66.85 55.62 -2.54
C SER A 73 -65.62 54.97 -3.19
N ASP A 74 -64.94 55.72 -4.05
CA ASP A 74 -63.77 55.26 -4.80
C ASP A 74 -62.52 55.33 -3.92
N VAL A 75 -61.68 54.30 -4.05
CA VAL A 75 -60.37 54.25 -3.40
C VAL A 75 -59.31 53.88 -4.42
N GLU A 76 -58.19 54.60 -4.37
CA GLU A 76 -57.03 54.36 -5.22
C GLU A 76 -55.89 53.82 -4.36
N VAL A 77 -55.44 52.60 -4.68
CA VAL A 77 -54.30 51.96 -4.03
C VAL A 77 -53.12 52.07 -4.99
N ARG A 78 -52.13 52.87 -4.64
CA ARG A 78 -50.93 53.12 -5.42
C ARG A 78 -49.78 52.32 -4.81
N LEU A 79 -49.20 51.42 -5.59
CA LEU A 79 -48.14 50.51 -5.15
C LEU A 79 -46.96 50.59 -6.10
N GLY A 80 -45.81 51.07 -5.63
CA GLY A 80 -44.58 50.95 -6.39
C GLY A 80 -43.35 51.39 -5.64
N GLU A 81 -42.20 51.11 -6.23
CA GLU A 81 -40.89 51.32 -5.62
C GLU A 81 -40.03 52.25 -6.48
N ALA A 82 -39.28 53.15 -5.84
CA ALA A 82 -38.30 54.01 -6.50
C ALA A 82 -37.14 53.23 -7.15
N LYS A 83 -36.72 52.12 -6.54
CA LYS A 83 -35.68 51.21 -7.07
C LYS A 83 -36.38 50.01 -7.75
N PRO A 84 -35.95 49.60 -8.97
CA PRO A 84 -36.48 48.39 -9.60
C PRO A 84 -36.22 47.15 -8.74
N PHE A 85 -37.16 46.19 -8.70
CA PHE A 85 -36.95 44.91 -8.00
C PHE A 85 -35.72 44.14 -8.49
N ALA A 86 -35.32 44.36 -9.75
CA ALA A 86 -34.11 43.78 -10.33
C ALA A 86 -32.81 44.28 -9.67
N ASN A 87 -32.90 45.26 -8.77
CA ASN A 87 -31.78 45.65 -7.93
C ASN A 87 -31.59 44.73 -6.74
N TRP A 88 -32.59 43.96 -6.33
CA TRP A 88 -32.53 43.12 -5.14
C TRP A 88 -32.29 41.65 -5.52
N GLU A 89 -31.36 41.01 -4.83
CA GLU A 89 -31.08 39.58 -4.95
C GLU A 89 -31.86 38.80 -3.90
N VAL A 90 -32.52 37.72 -4.30
CA VAL A 90 -33.36 36.93 -3.41
C VAL A 90 -32.89 35.50 -3.37
N LYS A 91 -32.60 35.04 -2.16
CA LYS A 91 -32.30 33.64 -1.85
C LYS A 91 -33.41 33.03 -1.03
N VAL A 92 -33.91 31.87 -1.45
CA VAL A 92 -35.02 31.19 -0.78
C VAL A 92 -34.51 29.98 -0.03
N HIS A 93 -34.79 29.90 1.27
CA HIS A 93 -34.44 28.83 2.19
C HIS A 93 -35.72 28.18 2.72
N VAL A 94 -36.04 26.95 2.30
CA VAL A 94 -37.36 26.33 2.57
C VAL A 94 -37.30 24.84 2.87
N GLU A 95 -38.30 24.33 3.59
CA GLU A 95 -38.38 22.91 3.98
C GLU A 95 -38.66 21.96 2.80
N SER A 96 -39.26 22.46 1.72
CA SER A 96 -39.65 21.64 0.57
C SER A 96 -39.33 22.35 -0.74
N GLU A 97 -38.87 21.56 -1.72
CA GLU A 97 -38.61 22.02 -3.08
C GLU A 97 -39.88 22.58 -3.74
N GLY A 98 -41.02 21.94 -3.48
CA GLY A 98 -42.31 22.39 -3.99
C GLY A 98 -42.70 23.80 -3.51
N LEU A 99 -42.47 24.15 -2.24
CA LEU A 99 -42.69 25.52 -1.76
C LEU A 99 -41.65 26.49 -2.34
N GLY A 100 -40.39 26.05 -2.42
CA GLY A 100 -39.27 26.81 -2.97
C GLY A 100 -39.51 27.28 -4.39
N ASP A 101 -39.88 26.35 -5.27
CA ASP A 101 -40.17 26.63 -6.67
C ASP A 101 -41.34 27.61 -6.83
N ARG A 102 -42.41 27.47 -6.03
CA ARG A 102 -43.54 28.40 -6.07
C ARG A 102 -43.12 29.81 -5.66
N LEU A 103 -42.39 29.95 -4.54
CA LEU A 103 -41.92 31.26 -4.07
C LEU A 103 -40.94 31.90 -5.05
N ARG A 104 -39.91 31.16 -5.47
CA ARG A 104 -38.88 31.60 -6.42
C ARG A 104 -39.49 32.03 -7.75
N SER A 105 -40.38 31.22 -8.34
CA SER A 105 -41.05 31.56 -9.61
C SER A 105 -41.83 32.87 -9.52
N ARG A 106 -42.51 33.13 -8.41
CA ARG A 106 -43.29 34.35 -8.19
C ARG A 106 -42.42 35.58 -7.97
N LEU A 107 -41.31 35.44 -7.24
CA LEU A 107 -40.33 36.50 -7.01
C LEU A 107 -39.62 36.90 -8.31
N ILE A 108 -39.17 35.93 -9.11
CA ILE A 108 -38.56 36.18 -10.42
C ILE A 108 -39.56 36.85 -11.36
N ALA A 109 -40.83 36.42 -11.37
CA ALA A 109 -41.86 37.02 -12.20
C ALA A 109 -42.14 38.50 -11.85
N LEU A 110 -41.93 38.90 -10.59
CA LEU A 110 -41.99 40.31 -10.16
C LEU A 110 -40.78 41.12 -10.59
N GLY A 111 -39.67 40.46 -10.94
CA GLY A 111 -38.44 41.08 -11.43
C GLY A 111 -37.29 41.07 -10.43
N PHE A 112 -37.39 40.35 -9.30
CA PHE A 112 -36.26 40.14 -8.40
C PHE A 112 -35.15 39.30 -9.07
N ARG A 113 -33.88 39.55 -8.71
CA ARG A 113 -32.77 38.69 -9.13
C ARG A 113 -32.76 37.42 -8.27
N ASP A 114 -32.50 36.30 -8.90
CA ASP A 114 -32.46 35.00 -8.25
C ASP A 114 -31.04 34.66 -7.79
N ASP A 115 -30.84 34.55 -6.48
CA ASP A 115 -29.60 34.07 -5.84
C ASP A 115 -29.71 32.57 -5.47
N GLY A 116 -30.80 31.93 -5.87
CA GLY A 116 -31.00 30.49 -5.77
C GLY A 116 -31.90 30.02 -4.63
N LEU A 117 -32.01 28.70 -4.54
CA LEU A 117 -32.89 27.96 -3.65
C LEU A 117 -32.07 27.00 -2.78
N SER A 118 -32.19 27.12 -1.46
CA SER A 118 -31.69 26.20 -0.47
C SER A 118 -32.85 25.44 0.16
N ILE A 119 -32.76 24.12 0.18
CA ILE A 119 -33.71 23.30 0.93
C ILE A 119 -33.16 23.08 2.34
N GLU A 120 -33.85 23.54 3.36
CA GLU A 120 -33.42 23.42 4.76
C GLU A 120 -34.61 23.54 5.70
N GLU A 121 -34.42 23.20 6.99
CA GLU A 121 -35.48 23.31 7.98
C GLU A 121 -35.23 24.54 8.85
N PRO A 122 -35.69 25.73 8.43
CA PRO A 122 -35.45 26.95 9.19
C PRO A 122 -36.13 26.86 10.55
N GLU A 123 -35.52 27.41 11.61
CA GLU A 123 -36.09 27.37 12.97
C GLU A 123 -37.41 28.15 13.10
N ARG A 124 -37.61 29.14 12.23
CA ARG A 124 -38.80 29.98 12.16
C ARG A 124 -38.92 30.57 10.76
N ASN A 125 -40.05 31.17 10.46
CA ASN A 125 -40.21 31.97 9.25
C ASN A 125 -39.58 33.34 9.46
N PHE A 126 -38.57 33.71 8.67
CA PHE A 126 -37.92 35.01 8.81
C PHE A 126 -37.33 35.55 7.49
N LEU A 127 -37.14 36.87 7.45
CA LEU A 127 -36.61 37.61 6.32
C LEU A 127 -35.35 38.36 6.76
N LYS A 128 -34.20 38.04 6.17
CA LYS A 128 -32.97 38.83 6.33
C LYS A 128 -32.82 39.77 5.16
N PHE A 129 -32.31 40.97 5.39
CA PHE A 129 -32.11 41.95 4.32
C PHE A 129 -30.98 42.93 4.60
N GLY A 130 -30.43 43.52 3.53
CA GLY A 130 -29.44 44.61 3.57
C GLY A 130 -30.07 45.98 3.35
N GLY A 131 -29.78 46.59 2.21
CA GLY A 131 -30.30 47.88 1.73
C GLY A 131 -31.72 47.83 1.17
N ALA A 132 -32.37 46.67 1.18
CA ALA A 132 -33.72 46.47 0.64
C ALA A 132 -34.73 47.47 1.24
N THR A 133 -35.47 48.16 0.35
CA THR A 133 -36.42 49.19 0.80
C THR A 133 -37.56 48.58 1.62
N PRO A 134 -38.24 49.39 2.47
CA PRO A 134 -39.42 48.92 3.18
C PRO A 134 -40.48 48.30 2.26
N PHE A 135 -40.65 48.85 1.05
CA PHE A 135 -41.64 48.38 0.10
C PHE A 135 -41.27 47.03 -0.53
N ALA A 136 -40.01 46.84 -0.95
CA ALA A 136 -39.52 45.54 -1.43
C ALA A 136 -39.78 44.43 -0.39
N ARG A 137 -39.46 44.71 0.88
CA ARG A 137 -39.67 43.77 2.00
C ARG A 137 -41.15 43.50 2.27
N GLN A 138 -42.01 44.51 2.14
CA GLN A 138 -43.46 44.35 2.26
C GLN A 138 -44.05 43.47 1.17
N VAL A 139 -43.58 43.62 -0.08
CA VAL A 139 -44.00 42.77 -1.20
C VAL A 139 -43.59 41.32 -0.98
N VAL A 140 -42.35 41.06 -0.53
CA VAL A 140 -41.91 39.70 -0.18
C VAL A 140 -42.78 39.10 0.93
N ARG A 141 -43.08 39.85 1.99
CA ARG A 141 -43.97 39.37 3.06
C ARG A 141 -45.41 39.13 2.59
N TRP A 142 -45.91 39.92 1.64
CA TRP A 142 -47.24 39.70 1.05
C TRP A 142 -47.29 38.35 0.33
N LEU A 143 -46.28 38.03 -0.48
CA LEU A 143 -46.20 36.73 -1.16
C LEU A 143 -46.14 35.57 -0.18
N LEU A 144 -45.34 35.69 0.89
CA LEU A 144 -45.29 34.68 1.95
C LEU A 144 -46.66 34.49 2.62
N SER A 145 -47.38 35.58 2.88
CA SER A 145 -48.72 35.50 3.50
C SER A 145 -49.75 34.78 2.63
N GLU A 146 -49.63 34.86 1.29
CA GLU A 146 -50.49 34.10 0.37
C GLU A 146 -50.20 32.60 0.39
N GLU A 147 -48.99 32.18 0.76
CA GLU A 147 -48.66 30.78 1.05
C GLU A 147 -48.99 30.39 2.51
N GLY A 148 -49.63 31.27 3.30
CA GLY A 148 -49.97 31.01 4.70
C GLY A 148 -48.80 31.23 5.68
N ILE A 149 -47.74 31.90 5.23
CA ILE A 149 -46.47 32.03 5.96
C ILE A 149 -46.34 33.46 6.51
N SER A 150 -46.27 33.57 7.84
CA SER A 150 -45.95 34.85 8.51
C SER A 150 -44.48 34.87 8.92
N ALA A 151 -43.72 35.86 8.45
CA ALA A 151 -42.28 35.97 8.68
C ALA A 151 -41.90 37.27 9.40
N THR A 152 -40.98 37.16 10.37
CA THR A 152 -40.35 38.31 11.05
C THR A 152 -39.13 38.81 10.28
N GLU A 153 -38.76 40.09 10.41
CA GLU A 153 -37.64 40.69 9.65
C GLU A 153 -36.42 41.01 10.54
N SER A 154 -35.23 40.89 9.96
CA SER A 154 -33.96 41.29 10.57
C SER A 154 -33.06 41.96 9.53
N LYS A 155 -32.44 43.08 9.89
CA LYS A 155 -31.43 43.73 9.05
C LYS A 155 -30.07 43.15 9.40
N ASP A 156 -29.53 42.35 8.50
CA ASP A 156 -28.32 41.57 8.75
C ASP A 156 -27.13 42.09 7.94
N TRP A 157 -27.39 42.85 6.87
CA TRP A 157 -26.36 43.41 5.99
C TRP A 157 -26.43 44.94 5.91
N GLY A 158 -25.41 45.55 5.32
CA GLY A 158 -25.28 47.00 5.17
C GLY A 158 -26.32 47.59 4.22
N ASP A 159 -26.42 48.92 4.20
CA ASP A 159 -27.33 49.62 3.26
C ASP A 159 -26.89 49.51 1.78
N ASP A 160 -25.65 49.09 1.55
CA ASP A 160 -25.06 48.89 0.23
C ASP A 160 -25.26 47.45 -0.30
N ASP A 161 -25.77 46.53 0.54
CA ASP A 161 -26.01 45.13 0.17
C ASP A 161 -27.42 44.96 -0.41
N ASP A 162 -27.52 44.37 -1.59
CA ASP A 162 -28.78 44.21 -2.33
C ASP A 162 -29.55 42.92 -1.94
N ASP A 163 -29.10 42.20 -0.91
CA ASP A 163 -29.57 40.87 -0.58
C ASP A 163 -30.84 40.83 0.27
N ILE A 164 -31.70 39.87 -0.05
CA ILE A 164 -32.91 39.49 0.68
C ILE A 164 -32.93 37.97 0.80
N TRP A 165 -32.71 37.43 2.00
CA TRP A 165 -32.82 35.99 2.23
C TRP A 165 -34.12 35.65 2.94
N ILE A 166 -34.88 34.73 2.36
CA ILE A 166 -36.19 34.29 2.81
C ILE A 166 -36.04 32.92 3.44
N TYR A 167 -36.41 32.78 4.71
CA TYR A 167 -36.46 31.50 5.40
C TYR A 167 -37.91 31.16 5.74
N ALA A 168 -38.41 30.06 5.21
CA ALA A 168 -39.82 29.73 5.26
C ALA A 168 -40.05 28.22 5.46
N ARG A 169 -40.84 27.87 6.48
CA ARG A 169 -41.35 26.52 6.71
C ARG A 169 -42.52 26.22 5.80
N ASP A 170 -42.68 24.95 5.42
CA ASP A 170 -43.81 24.54 4.59
C ASP A 170 -45.02 24.24 5.47
N PRO A 171 -46.14 25.00 5.37
CA PRO A 171 -47.35 24.72 6.12
C PRO A 171 -47.90 23.31 5.84
N ALA A 172 -47.58 22.71 4.69
CA ALA A 172 -47.97 21.34 4.38
C ALA A 172 -47.28 20.28 5.24
N PHE A 173 -46.20 20.62 5.96
CA PHE A 173 -45.45 19.73 6.85
C PHE A 173 -45.81 19.91 8.32
N GLU A 174 -46.65 20.90 8.66
CA GLU A 174 -47.09 21.12 10.03
C GLU A 174 -47.80 19.88 10.59
N GLY A 175 -47.31 19.37 11.72
CA GLY A 175 -47.87 18.20 12.40
C GLY A 175 -47.52 16.83 11.77
N LYS A 176 -46.78 16.79 10.67
CA LYS A 176 -46.33 15.53 10.04
C LYS A 176 -45.04 15.01 10.66
N THR A 177 -44.87 13.69 10.66
CA THR A 177 -43.61 13.00 11.01
C THR A 177 -42.60 13.04 9.86
N ALA A 178 -41.32 12.77 10.11
CA ALA A 178 -40.29 12.75 9.06
C ALA A 178 -40.66 11.81 7.89
N LYS A 179 -41.23 10.64 8.20
CA LYS A 179 -41.72 9.63 7.23
C LYS A 179 -42.91 10.09 6.37
N GLU A 180 -43.61 11.13 6.81
CA GLU A 180 -44.73 11.76 6.09
C GLU A 180 -44.31 13.01 5.32
N ARG A 181 -43.18 13.62 5.72
CA ARG A 181 -42.65 14.84 5.11
C ARG A 181 -41.77 14.54 3.90
N TYR A 182 -40.90 13.54 4.00
CA TYR A 182 -39.83 13.35 3.03
C TYR A 182 -40.04 12.12 2.15
N PRO A 183 -39.91 12.24 0.82
CA PRO A 183 -40.02 11.09 -0.07
C PRO A 183 -38.78 10.19 -0.02
N VAL A 184 -38.99 8.91 -0.35
CA VAL A 184 -37.95 7.90 -0.59
C VAL A 184 -38.04 7.45 -2.05
N GLU A 185 -36.96 7.58 -2.80
CA GLU A 185 -36.87 7.13 -4.18
C GLU A 185 -36.01 5.87 -4.30
N ILE A 186 -36.58 4.81 -4.86
CA ILE A 186 -35.87 3.56 -5.15
C ILE A 186 -35.53 3.54 -6.64
N HIS A 187 -34.24 3.46 -6.94
CA HIS A 187 -33.69 3.40 -8.30
C HIS A 187 -33.10 2.00 -8.50
N GLY A 188 -33.55 1.26 -9.50
CA GLY A 188 -33.10 -0.11 -9.71
C GLY A 188 -33.40 -0.65 -11.10
N ASP A 189 -32.86 -1.82 -11.38
CA ASP A 189 -32.91 -2.50 -12.68
C ASP A 189 -33.85 -3.73 -12.70
N ASP A 190 -34.35 -4.13 -11.53
CA ASP A 190 -35.34 -5.19 -11.35
C ASP A 190 -36.59 -4.62 -10.66
N TYR A 191 -37.61 -4.31 -11.47
CA TYR A 191 -38.86 -3.71 -10.98
C TYR A 191 -39.57 -4.58 -9.95
N GLU A 192 -39.59 -5.91 -10.12
CA GLU A 192 -40.32 -6.81 -9.21
C GLU A 192 -39.75 -6.68 -7.79
N ARG A 193 -38.42 -6.71 -7.69
CA ARG A 193 -37.67 -6.54 -6.43
C ARG A 193 -37.84 -5.15 -5.85
N MET A 194 -37.76 -4.10 -6.66
CA MET A 194 -37.98 -2.74 -6.18
C MET A 194 -39.38 -2.53 -5.58
N PHE A 195 -40.41 -3.18 -6.14
CA PHE A 195 -41.77 -3.12 -5.58
C PHE A 195 -41.91 -3.85 -4.25
N ILE A 196 -41.10 -4.89 -3.99
CA ILE A 196 -41.03 -5.57 -2.68
C ILE A 196 -40.46 -4.62 -1.63
N LEU A 197 -39.32 -3.98 -1.91
CA LEU A 197 -38.73 -3.00 -0.99
C LEU A 197 -39.66 -1.80 -0.76
N LYS A 198 -40.33 -1.32 -1.82
CA LYS A 198 -41.35 -0.28 -1.70
C LYS A 198 -42.46 -0.67 -0.71
N ALA A 199 -42.98 -1.89 -0.80
CA ALA A 199 -44.04 -2.37 0.09
C ALA A 199 -43.58 -2.45 1.56
N GLN A 200 -42.34 -2.90 1.80
CA GLN A 200 -41.75 -2.95 3.15
C GLN A 200 -41.59 -1.55 3.76
N LEU A 201 -41.14 -0.57 2.97
CA LEU A 201 -41.04 0.83 3.42
C LEU A 201 -42.42 1.44 3.69
N GLU A 202 -43.41 1.17 2.85
CA GLU A 202 -44.79 1.64 3.07
C GLU A 202 -45.40 1.01 4.34
N GLU A 203 -45.14 -0.27 4.61
CA GLU A 203 -45.56 -0.95 5.85
C GLU A 203 -44.88 -0.37 7.10
N ALA A 204 -43.62 0.05 6.98
CA ALA A 204 -42.89 0.76 8.03
C ALA A 204 -43.32 2.23 8.21
N GLY A 205 -44.30 2.71 7.44
CA GLY A 205 -44.90 4.03 7.59
C GLY A 205 -44.26 5.12 6.73
N PHE A 206 -43.37 4.79 5.79
CA PHE A 206 -42.90 5.74 4.77
C PHE A 206 -44.01 5.96 3.74
N THR A 207 -44.64 7.13 3.78
CA THR A 207 -45.89 7.37 3.03
C THR A 207 -45.67 7.81 1.57
N GLN A 208 -44.44 8.20 1.23
CA GLN A 208 -44.07 8.75 -0.09
C GLN A 208 -42.90 7.97 -0.69
N VAL A 209 -43.14 6.71 -1.10
CA VAL A 209 -42.12 5.87 -1.73
C VAL A 209 -42.38 5.75 -3.23
N SER A 210 -41.39 6.09 -4.05
CA SER A 210 -41.47 5.99 -5.51
C SER A 210 -40.38 5.09 -6.07
N VAL A 211 -40.66 4.47 -7.23
CA VAL A 211 -39.73 3.58 -7.93
C VAL A 211 -39.39 4.16 -9.30
N ARG A 212 -38.11 4.14 -9.67
CA ARG A 212 -37.58 4.64 -10.93
C ARG A 212 -36.58 3.65 -11.53
N SER A 213 -36.52 3.58 -12.86
CA SER A 213 -35.48 2.80 -13.54
C SER A 213 -34.11 3.37 -13.21
N LEU A 214 -33.11 2.51 -13.03
CA LEU A 214 -31.71 2.91 -13.00
C LEU A 214 -31.32 3.36 -14.43
N ASP A 215 -31.31 4.67 -14.70
CA ASP A 215 -30.77 5.20 -15.96
C ASP A 215 -29.25 4.97 -16.02
N SER A 216 -28.70 4.79 -17.23
CA SER A 216 -27.31 4.39 -17.51
C SER A 216 -26.26 5.15 -16.70
N VAL A 217 -25.97 4.67 -15.49
CA VAL A 217 -24.76 5.01 -14.75
C VAL A 217 -23.68 4.08 -15.30
N ASP A 218 -22.52 4.63 -15.68
CA ASP A 218 -21.39 3.84 -16.17
C ASP A 218 -20.96 2.72 -15.19
N ARG A 219 -21.40 2.78 -13.91
CA ARG A 219 -21.12 1.82 -12.85
C ARG A 219 -22.30 1.69 -11.84
N PRO A 220 -23.13 0.64 -11.91
CA PRO A 220 -24.18 0.38 -10.93
C PRO A 220 -23.59 0.01 -9.55
N LYS A 221 -24.17 0.52 -8.44
CA LYS A 221 -23.77 0.19 -7.06
C LYS A 221 -24.97 0.09 -6.11
N PHE A 222 -24.82 -0.61 -4.99
CA PHE A 222 -25.81 -0.60 -3.90
C PHE A 222 -25.58 0.64 -3.03
N GLY A 223 -26.64 1.40 -2.73
CA GLY A 223 -26.48 2.62 -1.93
C GLY A 223 -27.76 3.14 -1.31
N LEU A 224 -27.60 3.83 -0.18
CA LEU A 224 -28.63 4.55 0.54
C LEU A 224 -28.10 5.96 0.88
N ALA A 225 -28.59 6.96 0.17
CA ALA A 225 -28.45 8.35 0.57
C ALA A 225 -29.64 8.71 1.47
N LYS A 226 -29.39 8.91 2.76
CA LYS A 226 -30.45 9.16 3.75
C LYS A 226 -31.14 10.51 3.55
N GLY A 227 -30.49 11.43 2.83
CA GLY A 227 -31.04 12.74 2.51
C GLY A 227 -31.57 13.46 3.76
N PRO A 228 -32.79 14.02 3.76
CA PRO A 228 -33.31 14.80 4.90
C PRO A 228 -33.52 13.99 6.18
N TYR A 229 -33.54 12.66 6.11
CA TYR A 229 -33.72 11.79 7.28
C TYR A 229 -32.52 11.82 8.23
N HIS A 230 -31.32 12.26 7.81
CA HIS A 230 -30.16 12.39 8.71
C HIS A 230 -30.44 13.26 9.95
N LYS A 231 -31.42 14.16 9.87
CA LYS A 231 -31.85 15.03 10.98
C LYS A 231 -32.65 14.31 12.06
N ASP A 232 -33.19 13.13 11.75
CA ASP A 232 -33.91 12.27 12.69
C ASP A 232 -33.19 10.90 12.77
N PRO A 233 -32.22 10.75 13.69
CA PRO A 233 -31.40 9.55 13.78
C PRO A 233 -32.20 8.26 13.98
N GLY A 234 -33.38 8.34 14.62
CA GLY A 234 -34.24 7.18 14.84
C GLY A 234 -34.86 6.69 13.53
N VAL A 235 -35.43 7.61 12.75
CA VAL A 235 -36.02 7.26 11.45
C VAL A 235 -34.95 6.91 10.41
N ALA A 236 -33.77 7.56 10.47
CA ALA A 236 -32.63 7.22 9.62
C ALA A 236 -32.10 5.81 9.90
N LEU A 237 -32.00 5.42 11.17
CA LEU A 237 -31.60 4.07 11.57
C LEU A 237 -32.61 3.03 11.06
N GLU A 238 -33.91 3.29 11.26
CA GLU A 238 -34.98 2.40 10.80
C GLU A 238 -34.97 2.22 9.27
N LEU A 239 -34.78 3.31 8.51
CA LEU A 239 -34.62 3.25 7.05
C LEU A 239 -33.44 2.38 6.63
N SER A 240 -32.32 2.49 7.36
CA SER A 240 -31.10 1.72 7.11
C SER A 240 -31.29 0.24 7.46
N GLU A 241 -31.96 -0.07 8.57
CA GLU A 241 -32.28 -1.44 8.98
C GLU A 241 -33.19 -2.16 7.96
N ILE A 242 -34.23 -1.49 7.46
CA ILE A 242 -35.12 -2.03 6.42
C ILE A 242 -34.33 -2.32 5.15
N PHE A 243 -33.47 -1.39 4.73
CA PHE A 243 -32.63 -1.56 3.54
C PHE A 243 -31.65 -2.73 3.69
N LYS A 244 -30.92 -2.83 4.80
CA LYS A 244 -29.97 -3.92 5.07
C LYS A 244 -30.65 -5.28 5.16
N ALA A 245 -31.76 -5.36 5.88
CA ALA A 245 -32.55 -6.58 5.99
C ALA A 245 -33.01 -7.04 4.59
N TYR A 246 -33.47 -6.10 3.76
CA TYR A 246 -33.84 -6.39 2.39
C TYR A 246 -32.66 -6.90 1.55
N LEU A 247 -31.49 -6.25 1.58
CA LEU A 247 -30.31 -6.73 0.84
C LEU A 247 -29.91 -8.15 1.25
N SER A 248 -29.92 -8.45 2.54
CA SER A 248 -29.62 -9.79 3.07
C SER A 248 -30.61 -10.84 2.54
N ASP A 249 -31.91 -10.54 2.56
CA ASP A 249 -32.96 -11.42 2.01
C ASP A 249 -32.80 -11.67 0.50
N GLN A 250 -32.22 -10.72 -0.23
CA GLN A 250 -31.95 -10.85 -1.66
C GLN A 250 -30.65 -11.62 -1.96
N GLY A 251 -29.93 -12.09 -0.94
CA GLY A 251 -28.68 -12.84 -1.11
C GLY A 251 -27.48 -11.96 -1.47
N VAL A 252 -27.54 -10.66 -1.18
CA VAL A 252 -26.41 -9.74 -1.36
C VAL A 252 -25.42 -9.99 -0.22
N ASP A 253 -24.24 -10.47 -0.58
CA ASP A 253 -23.11 -10.64 0.33
C ASP A 253 -22.38 -9.29 0.47
N GLU A 254 -22.41 -8.68 1.65
CA GLU A 254 -21.80 -7.36 1.92
C GLU A 254 -20.28 -7.37 1.69
N GLU A 255 -19.60 -8.51 1.85
CA GLU A 255 -18.18 -8.64 1.55
C GLU A 255 -17.91 -8.63 0.04
N ARG A 256 -18.89 -9.08 -0.78
CA ARG A 256 -18.78 -9.12 -2.25
C ARG A 256 -19.45 -7.95 -2.94
N TYR A 257 -20.37 -7.25 -2.29
CA TYR A 257 -21.13 -6.14 -2.84
C TYR A 257 -21.47 -5.15 -1.73
N PRO A 258 -20.49 -4.39 -1.22
CA PRO A 258 -20.70 -3.42 -0.17
C PRO A 258 -21.65 -2.35 -0.67
N PHE A 259 -22.54 -1.93 0.21
CA PHE A 259 -23.49 -0.87 -0.07
C PHE A 259 -23.06 0.39 0.67
N GLN A 260 -23.23 1.53 0.03
CA GLN A 260 -22.80 2.81 0.59
C GLN A 260 -23.97 3.50 1.32
N GLU A 261 -23.82 3.75 2.61
CA GLU A 261 -24.71 4.67 3.33
C GLU A 261 -24.07 6.04 3.42
N VAL A 262 -24.76 7.06 2.94
CA VAL A 262 -24.30 8.45 3.07
C VAL A 262 -25.38 9.23 3.80
N ASP A 263 -24.98 9.82 4.92
CA ASP A 263 -25.69 10.97 5.45
C ASP A 263 -25.36 12.11 4.50
N ASP A 264 -26.23 12.33 3.52
CA ASP A 264 -26.05 13.30 2.44
C ASP A 264 -26.83 14.58 2.81
N PRO A 265 -26.23 15.49 3.62
CA PRO A 265 -26.90 16.71 4.06
C PRO A 265 -27.11 17.72 2.93
N GLU A 266 -26.41 17.55 1.80
CA GLU A 266 -26.59 18.36 0.59
C GLU A 266 -27.85 17.92 -0.18
N ARG A 267 -28.19 16.62 -0.14
CA ARG A 267 -29.45 16.08 -0.68
C ARG A 267 -30.62 16.34 0.27
N LYS A 268 -31.08 17.57 0.22
CA LYS A 268 -32.02 18.16 1.18
C LYS A 268 -33.50 17.78 0.96
N GLY A 269 -33.87 17.14 -0.17
CA GLY A 269 -35.28 16.95 -0.57
C GLY A 269 -35.86 15.54 -0.48
N HIS A 270 -35.06 14.47 -0.50
CA HIS A 270 -35.52 13.08 -0.51
C HIS A 270 -34.41 12.10 -0.09
N ALA A 271 -34.77 10.92 0.39
CA ALA A 271 -33.84 9.79 0.47
C ALA A 271 -33.78 9.06 -0.87
N ARG A 272 -32.62 8.52 -1.22
CA ARG A 272 -32.42 7.75 -2.45
C ARG A 272 -31.80 6.40 -2.14
N ILE A 273 -32.40 5.35 -2.70
CA ILE A 273 -31.90 3.97 -2.66
C ILE A 273 -31.50 3.56 -4.07
N GLU A 274 -30.30 3.02 -4.23
CA GLU A 274 -29.79 2.44 -5.48
C GLU A 274 -29.70 0.91 -5.33
N LEU A 275 -30.33 0.19 -6.26
CA LEU A 275 -30.63 -1.23 -6.12
C LEU A 275 -30.42 -2.02 -7.44
N PRO A 276 -29.16 -2.28 -7.85
CA PRO A 276 -28.81 -3.00 -9.09
C PRO A 276 -28.86 -4.54 -8.93
N ILE A 277 -29.97 -5.07 -8.40
CA ILE A 277 -30.09 -6.52 -8.13
C ILE A 277 -30.16 -7.34 -9.42
N GLY A 278 -30.79 -6.81 -10.48
CA GLY A 278 -30.87 -7.47 -11.77
C GLY A 278 -29.48 -7.70 -12.38
N ALA A 279 -28.61 -6.70 -12.31
CA ALA A 279 -27.23 -6.77 -12.75
C ALA A 279 -26.38 -7.73 -11.90
N MET A 280 -26.61 -7.79 -10.59
CA MET A 280 -25.96 -8.77 -9.70
C MET A 280 -26.30 -10.20 -10.08
N HIS A 281 -27.58 -10.54 -10.16
CA HIS A 281 -28.00 -11.90 -10.53
C HIS A 281 -27.66 -12.26 -11.98
N GLY A 282 -27.58 -11.26 -12.87
CA GLY A 282 -27.14 -11.41 -14.25
C GLY A 282 -25.62 -11.54 -14.43
N GLY A 283 -24.82 -11.40 -13.37
CA GLY A 283 -23.36 -11.43 -13.44
C GLY A 283 -22.73 -10.19 -14.09
N ASN A 284 -23.51 -9.14 -14.32
CA ASN A 284 -23.06 -7.87 -14.90
C ASN A 284 -22.53 -6.89 -13.85
N LEU A 285 -22.84 -7.13 -12.57
CA LEU A 285 -22.23 -6.43 -11.43
C LEU A 285 -21.09 -7.28 -10.87
N ARG A 286 -19.85 -6.78 -11.00
CA ARG A 286 -18.65 -7.49 -10.52
C ARG A 286 -18.50 -7.35 -9.00
N PRO A 287 -18.09 -8.41 -8.27
CA PRO A 287 -17.92 -8.36 -6.83
C PRO A 287 -16.63 -7.63 -6.40
N TYR A 288 -16.72 -6.65 -5.50
CA TYR A 288 -16.27 -6.85 -4.11
C TYR A 288 -14.84 -7.25 -3.75
N SER A 289 -13.76 -6.62 -4.23
CA SER A 289 -12.43 -6.77 -3.59
C SER A 289 -11.46 -5.62 -3.95
N GLY A 290 -11.02 -4.81 -2.97
CA GLY A 290 -9.86 -3.89 -3.07
C GLY A 290 -10.09 -2.35 -2.91
N ALA A 291 -8.97 -1.58 -2.84
CA ALA A 291 -8.78 -0.17 -2.43
C ALA A 291 -9.40 0.97 -3.29
N TYR A 292 -10.52 0.74 -3.99
CA TYR A 292 -11.28 1.70 -4.82
C TYR A 292 -10.50 2.82 -5.57
N PRO A 293 -9.80 2.45 -6.65
CA PRO A 293 -9.08 3.38 -7.53
C PRO A 293 -9.89 4.53 -8.17
N GLU A 294 -11.20 4.35 -8.33
CA GLU A 294 -12.09 5.26 -9.07
C GLU A 294 -12.52 6.50 -8.26
N ARG A 295 -12.29 6.49 -6.95
CA ARG A 295 -12.59 7.58 -6.01
C ARG A 295 -11.58 8.74 -6.10
N TRP A 296 -10.40 8.46 -6.63
CA TRP A 296 -9.24 9.35 -6.56
C TRP A 296 -8.98 10.03 -7.90
N GLU A 297 -8.82 11.34 -7.88
CA GLU A 297 -8.34 12.10 -9.02
C GLU A 297 -6.81 12.19 -8.96
N ILE A 298 -6.09 11.44 -9.79
CA ILE A 298 -4.63 11.47 -9.82
C ILE A 298 -4.17 12.47 -10.86
N VAL A 299 -3.42 13.49 -10.44
CA VAL A 299 -2.83 14.49 -11.35
C VAL A 299 -1.32 14.31 -11.39
N LEU A 300 -0.83 13.74 -12.50
CA LEU A 300 0.59 13.59 -12.80
C LEU A 300 1.10 14.85 -13.49
N ARG A 301 1.89 15.65 -12.79
CA ARG A 301 2.55 16.85 -13.33
C ARG A 301 3.98 16.52 -13.69
N THR A 302 4.38 16.80 -14.92
CA THR A 302 5.73 16.51 -15.40
C THR A 302 6.24 17.55 -16.41
N ASP A 303 7.55 17.63 -16.55
CA ASP A 303 8.24 18.33 -17.66
C ASP A 303 8.59 17.39 -18.82
N ASP A 304 8.33 16.08 -18.67
CA ASP A 304 8.50 15.04 -19.68
C ASP A 304 7.30 14.09 -19.72
N ALA A 305 6.27 14.48 -20.50
CA ALA A 305 5.05 13.71 -20.65
C ALA A 305 5.27 12.31 -21.25
N SER A 306 6.38 12.08 -21.96
CA SER A 306 6.69 10.79 -22.56
C SER A 306 7.17 9.77 -21.53
N ALA A 307 7.93 10.23 -20.54
CA ALA A 307 8.49 9.40 -19.48
C ALA A 307 7.45 8.90 -18.46
N ILE A 308 6.28 9.54 -18.35
CA ILE A 308 5.24 9.15 -17.38
C ILE A 308 4.09 8.32 -17.97
N SER A 309 4.16 7.99 -19.26
CA SER A 309 3.12 7.17 -19.92
C SER A 309 2.98 5.78 -19.30
N GLU A 310 4.08 5.24 -18.78
CA GLU A 310 4.11 3.96 -18.08
C GLU A 310 3.45 4.02 -16.70
N ILE A 311 3.67 5.11 -15.95
CA ILE A 311 2.98 5.38 -14.68
C ILE A 311 1.46 5.39 -14.90
N ARG A 312 1.02 6.13 -15.92
CA ARG A 312 -0.38 6.23 -16.26
C ARG A 312 -0.97 4.86 -16.61
N SER A 313 -0.28 4.07 -17.43
CA SER A 313 -0.73 2.71 -17.77
C SER A 313 -0.85 1.84 -16.53
N ARG A 314 0.15 1.85 -15.63
CA ARG A 314 0.13 1.06 -14.40
C ARG A 314 -1.01 1.48 -13.46
N LEU A 315 -1.32 2.78 -13.38
CA LEU A 315 -2.47 3.28 -12.61
C LEU A 315 -3.80 2.85 -13.25
N GLU A 316 -3.96 3.02 -14.56
CA GLU A 316 -5.17 2.63 -15.30
C GLU A 316 -5.42 1.11 -15.25
N ASP A 317 -4.36 0.30 -15.38
CA ASP A 317 -4.40 -1.17 -15.29
C ASP A 317 -4.82 -1.66 -13.90
N ASN A 318 -4.57 -0.86 -12.87
CA ASN A 318 -5.01 -1.11 -11.49
C ASN A 318 -6.32 -0.39 -11.15
N GLY A 319 -7.06 0.09 -12.15
CA GLY A 319 -8.43 0.60 -12.01
C GLY A 319 -8.56 2.09 -11.78
N TYR A 320 -7.47 2.87 -11.69
CA TYR A 320 -7.54 4.32 -11.51
C TYR A 320 -7.98 4.96 -12.81
N THR A 321 -9.26 5.36 -12.88
CA THR A 321 -9.86 5.83 -14.13
C THR A 321 -9.83 7.35 -14.34
N ASP A 322 -9.50 8.13 -13.30
CA ASP A 322 -9.37 9.59 -13.37
C ASP A 322 -7.90 10.02 -13.18
N VAL A 323 -7.07 9.72 -14.19
CA VAL A 323 -5.64 10.08 -14.22
C VAL A 323 -5.41 11.19 -15.25
N LYS A 324 -5.03 12.37 -14.77
CA LYS A 324 -4.74 13.56 -15.59
C LYS A 324 -3.24 13.79 -15.70
N ILE A 325 -2.81 14.27 -16.85
CA ILE A 325 -1.42 14.69 -17.08
C ILE A 325 -1.39 16.19 -17.31
N GLU A 326 -0.58 16.89 -16.53
CA GLU A 326 -0.42 18.34 -16.58
C GLU A 326 1.04 18.75 -16.72
N SER A 327 1.29 19.97 -17.21
CA SER A 327 2.63 20.54 -17.24
C SER A 327 3.10 20.91 -15.84
N LEU A 328 4.36 20.64 -15.53
CA LEU A 328 4.97 21.01 -14.25
C LEU A 328 4.85 22.54 -14.00
N PRO A 329 4.35 22.99 -12.84
CA PRO A 329 4.35 24.40 -12.49
C PRO A 329 5.79 24.91 -12.28
N SER A 330 6.03 26.19 -12.55
CA SER A 330 7.35 26.82 -12.44
C SER A 330 7.93 26.84 -11.02
N THR A 331 7.11 26.50 -10.02
CA THR A 331 7.46 26.44 -8.60
C THR A 331 7.86 25.03 -8.13
N ALA A 332 7.63 23.99 -8.94
CA ALA A 332 7.98 22.61 -8.59
C ALA A 332 9.44 22.30 -8.96
N PHE A 333 10.26 21.92 -7.97
CA PHE A 333 11.71 21.69 -8.15
C PHE A 333 12.20 20.32 -7.65
N GLY A 334 11.32 19.48 -7.11
CA GLY A 334 11.63 18.15 -6.58
C GLY A 334 10.50 17.16 -6.82
N PHE A 335 10.78 15.88 -6.61
CA PHE A 335 9.77 14.83 -6.68
C PHE A 335 8.84 14.95 -5.49
N SER A 336 7.55 15.23 -5.71
CA SER A 336 6.59 15.39 -4.62
C SER A 336 5.35 14.55 -4.80
N LEU A 337 4.81 14.08 -3.68
CA LEU A 337 3.57 13.34 -3.57
C LEU A 337 2.69 14.02 -2.53
N ARG A 338 1.54 14.52 -2.96
CA ARG A 338 0.66 15.31 -2.09
C ARG A 338 -0.72 14.70 -1.99
N TRP A 339 -1.14 14.44 -0.76
CA TRP A 339 -2.38 13.78 -0.42
C TRP A 339 -3.44 14.78 0.04
N GLY A 340 -4.68 14.58 -0.40
CA GLY A 340 -5.88 15.13 0.23
C GLY A 340 -6.58 14.07 1.07
N ALA A 341 -7.83 13.78 0.77
CA ALA A 341 -8.65 12.75 1.43
C ALA A 341 -8.07 11.33 1.35
N ALA A 342 -7.13 11.07 0.42
CA ALA A 342 -6.47 9.78 0.24
C ALA A 342 -5.55 9.40 1.41
N ARG A 343 -5.12 10.38 2.22
CA ARG A 343 -4.22 10.18 3.36
C ARG A 343 -4.75 9.16 4.38
N GLU A 344 -6.07 9.11 4.58
CA GLU A 344 -6.70 8.21 5.55
C GLU A 344 -6.72 6.73 5.08
N GLU A 345 -6.26 6.46 3.86
CA GLU A 345 -6.35 5.16 3.19
C GLU A 345 -4.93 4.63 2.89
N GLU A 346 -4.29 4.04 3.91
CA GLU A 346 -2.88 3.63 3.90
C GLU A 346 -2.53 2.74 2.69
N GLU A 347 -3.43 1.84 2.28
CA GLU A 347 -3.25 0.98 1.11
C GLU A 347 -3.14 1.76 -0.22
N VAL A 348 -3.91 2.83 -0.37
CA VAL A 348 -3.87 3.71 -1.56
C VAL A 348 -2.58 4.53 -1.55
N CYS A 349 -2.21 5.05 -0.38
CA CYS A 349 -0.98 5.80 -0.21
C CYS A 349 0.25 4.96 -0.52
N ASP A 350 0.30 3.72 -0.05
CA ASP A 350 1.43 2.81 -0.27
C ASP A 350 1.50 2.31 -1.71
N PHE A 351 0.34 2.03 -2.33
CA PHE A 351 0.28 1.63 -3.73
C PHE A 351 0.80 2.71 -4.68
N ILE A 352 0.26 3.94 -4.57
CA ILE A 352 0.64 5.05 -5.45
C ILE A 352 2.10 5.46 -5.20
N ARG A 353 2.52 5.51 -3.93
CA ARG A 353 3.91 5.78 -3.57
C ARG A 353 4.85 4.74 -4.16
N GLY A 354 4.51 3.45 -4.06
CA GLY A 354 5.29 2.36 -4.64
C GLY A 354 5.45 2.48 -6.17
N ILE A 355 4.38 2.86 -6.89
CA ILE A 355 4.48 3.11 -8.35
C ILE A 355 5.42 4.27 -8.64
N VAL A 356 5.30 5.37 -7.91
CA VAL A 356 6.12 6.57 -8.12
C VAL A 356 7.58 6.29 -7.82
N GLU A 357 7.89 5.71 -6.65
CA GLU A 357 9.25 5.35 -6.24
C GLU A 357 9.90 4.40 -7.23
N HIS A 358 9.19 3.36 -7.66
CA HIS A 358 9.68 2.43 -8.67
C HIS A 358 9.97 3.12 -10.01
N THR A 359 9.17 4.11 -10.40
CA THR A 359 9.43 4.86 -11.63
C THR A 359 10.67 5.75 -11.50
N LEU A 360 10.91 6.33 -10.32
CA LEU A 360 12.13 7.07 -10.04
C LEU A 360 13.36 6.16 -10.08
N GLU A 361 13.22 4.90 -9.66
CA GLU A 361 14.27 3.87 -9.74
C GLU A 361 14.58 3.51 -11.20
N GLU A 362 13.56 3.25 -12.02
CA GLU A 362 13.72 2.95 -13.45
C GLU A 362 14.34 4.13 -14.22
N ALA A 363 13.98 5.36 -13.86
CA ALA A 363 14.56 6.57 -14.43
C ALA A 363 16.01 6.84 -13.95
N GLY A 364 16.54 6.03 -13.03
CA GLY A 364 17.90 6.16 -12.51
C GLY A 364 18.13 7.40 -11.65
N VAL A 365 17.04 7.98 -11.12
CA VAL A 365 17.07 9.18 -10.25
C VAL A 365 16.76 8.86 -8.79
N ALA A 366 16.33 7.64 -8.48
CA ALA A 366 16.14 7.18 -7.11
C ALA A 366 17.48 7.11 -6.34
N GLY A 367 17.51 7.72 -5.16
CA GLY A 367 18.68 7.79 -4.28
C GLY A 367 19.46 9.11 -4.33
N GLU A 368 19.39 9.86 -5.44
CA GLU A 368 19.95 11.23 -5.49
C GLU A 368 18.93 12.29 -5.05
N TYR A 369 17.62 11.98 -5.12
CA TYR A 369 16.52 12.92 -4.88
C TYR A 369 15.41 12.24 -4.07
N PRO A 370 15.17 12.62 -2.80
CA PRO A 370 14.08 12.04 -2.02
C PRO A 370 12.71 12.46 -2.57
N LEU A 371 11.76 11.53 -2.57
CA LEU A 371 10.35 11.81 -2.80
C LEU A 371 9.79 12.53 -1.57
N GLY A 372 9.43 13.80 -1.72
CA GLY A 372 8.81 14.59 -0.65
C GLY A 372 7.33 14.22 -0.54
N VAL A 373 6.90 13.73 0.62
CA VAL A 373 5.50 13.35 0.86
C VAL A 373 4.87 14.39 1.79
N SER A 374 3.71 14.95 1.42
CA SER A 374 3.02 15.93 2.27
C SER A 374 1.50 15.86 2.17
N ASP A 375 0.84 16.32 3.24
CA ASP A 375 -0.62 16.38 3.35
C ASP A 375 -1.15 17.80 3.11
N SER A 376 -0.55 18.51 2.16
CA SER A 376 -0.77 19.95 1.99
C SER A 376 -2.10 20.33 1.32
N LEU A 377 -2.89 19.34 0.90
CA LEU A 377 -4.23 19.54 0.34
C LEU A 377 -5.28 19.53 1.46
N GLU A 378 -6.44 20.12 1.21
CA GLU A 378 -7.54 20.07 2.18
C GLU A 378 -7.94 18.61 2.46
N ALA A 379 -8.29 18.30 3.71
CA ALA A 379 -8.64 16.94 4.13
C ALA A 379 -9.85 16.34 3.38
N SER A 380 -10.66 17.19 2.74
CA SER A 380 -11.79 16.80 1.88
C SER A 380 -11.45 16.70 0.39
N ASP A 381 -10.23 17.07 -0.03
CA ASP A 381 -9.83 17.12 -1.44
C ASP A 381 -9.59 15.70 -2.00
N PRO A 382 -10.34 15.22 -3.00
CA PRO A 382 -10.15 13.88 -3.54
C PRO A 382 -8.90 13.72 -4.41
N ARG A 383 -8.15 14.81 -4.64
CA ARG A 383 -6.99 14.81 -5.53
C ARG A 383 -5.74 14.21 -4.87
N ILE A 384 -4.96 13.55 -5.71
CA ILE A 384 -3.61 13.08 -5.41
C ILE A 384 -2.68 13.72 -6.43
N LEU A 385 -1.81 14.62 -5.97
CA LEU A 385 -0.91 15.35 -6.86
C LEU A 385 0.48 14.70 -6.84
N VAL A 386 1.01 14.42 -8.03
CA VAL A 386 2.35 13.84 -8.20
C VAL A 386 3.18 14.78 -9.07
N ASP A 387 4.27 15.33 -8.53
CA ASP A 387 5.21 16.18 -9.28
C ASP A 387 6.46 15.41 -9.68
N LEU A 388 6.71 15.32 -10.98
CA LEU A 388 7.77 14.52 -11.59
C LEU A 388 8.62 15.36 -12.57
N PRO A 389 9.54 16.22 -12.09
CA PRO A 389 10.46 16.99 -12.93
C PRO A 389 11.60 16.13 -13.51
N LEU A 390 11.26 15.10 -14.27
CA LEU A 390 12.19 14.06 -14.78
C LEU A 390 13.26 14.64 -15.72
N SER A 391 12.89 15.56 -16.61
CA SER A 391 13.84 16.17 -17.55
C SER A 391 14.81 17.11 -16.84
N ALA A 392 14.34 17.94 -15.91
CA ALA A 392 15.17 18.80 -15.07
C ALA A 392 16.08 17.97 -14.14
N ALA A 393 15.58 16.83 -13.64
CA ALA A 393 16.34 15.98 -12.74
C ALA A 393 17.60 15.37 -13.36
N SER A 394 17.55 15.07 -14.65
CA SER A 394 18.71 14.58 -15.40
C SER A 394 19.81 15.65 -15.65
N ARG A 395 19.52 16.94 -15.43
CA ARG A 395 20.39 18.06 -15.85
C ARG A 395 21.05 18.83 -14.70
N MET A 396 20.48 18.80 -13.50
CA MET A 396 20.90 19.63 -12.36
C MET A 396 21.01 18.82 -11.08
N SER A 397 22.03 19.07 -10.28
CA SER A 397 22.18 18.45 -8.95
C SER A 397 21.08 18.91 -7.96
N TYR A 398 20.90 18.15 -6.87
CA TYR A 398 19.90 18.47 -5.83
C TYR A 398 20.15 19.84 -5.20
N GLU A 399 21.42 20.13 -4.92
CA GLU A 399 21.86 21.40 -4.34
C GLU A 399 21.65 22.59 -5.28
N GLU A 400 21.83 22.41 -6.59
CA GLU A 400 21.56 23.46 -7.60
C GLU A 400 20.06 23.76 -7.70
N ARG A 401 19.20 22.75 -7.60
CA ARG A 401 17.74 22.93 -7.62
C ARG A 401 17.20 23.52 -6.32
N LEU A 402 17.72 23.13 -5.16
CA LEU A 402 17.41 23.80 -3.88
C LEU A 402 17.81 25.28 -3.92
N ARG A 403 18.99 25.59 -4.48
CA ARG A 403 19.41 26.98 -4.69
C ARG A 403 18.52 27.73 -5.67
N GLU A 404 18.05 27.11 -6.74
CA GLU A 404 17.15 27.78 -7.68
C GLU A 404 15.77 28.00 -7.06
N ALA A 405 15.26 27.01 -6.34
CA ALA A 405 13.99 27.06 -5.62
C ALA A 405 13.93 28.20 -4.61
N ALA A 406 14.96 28.33 -3.76
CA ALA A 406 15.03 29.34 -2.70
C ALA A 406 14.83 30.78 -3.25
N ARG A 407 15.19 31.06 -4.51
CA ARG A 407 15.05 32.39 -5.13
C ARG A 407 13.62 32.92 -5.21
N GLY A 408 12.64 32.03 -5.10
CA GLY A 408 11.23 32.39 -5.13
C GLY A 408 10.62 32.69 -3.76
N TRP A 409 11.31 32.37 -2.66
CA TRP A 409 10.71 32.32 -1.31
C TRP A 409 11.35 33.31 -0.34
N GLU A 410 10.54 33.82 0.57
CA GLU A 410 10.91 34.73 1.65
C GLU A 410 11.10 33.95 2.95
N LEU A 411 12.26 34.08 3.60
CA LEU A 411 12.58 33.34 4.83
C LEU A 411 12.74 34.31 6.01
N THR A 412 11.96 34.10 7.06
CA THR A 412 12.00 34.91 8.29
C THR A 412 12.32 34.05 9.51
N LEU A 413 13.40 34.39 10.22
CA LEU A 413 13.75 33.77 11.51
C LEU A 413 13.20 34.60 12.67
N LYS A 414 12.29 34.02 13.45
CA LYS A 414 11.68 34.64 14.63
C LYS A 414 12.22 34.01 15.91
N ALA A 415 12.94 34.80 16.71
CA ALA A 415 13.57 34.32 17.93
C ALA A 415 13.64 35.43 18.98
N ALA A 416 13.72 35.09 20.27
CA ALA A 416 13.78 36.10 21.34
C ALA A 416 15.04 37.00 21.23
N ARG A 417 16.14 36.44 20.72
CA ARG A 417 17.38 37.14 20.41
C ARG A 417 17.97 36.61 19.10
N PRO A 418 17.52 37.12 17.93
CA PRO A 418 17.98 36.60 16.66
C PRO A 418 19.50 36.69 16.49
N ASP A 419 20.13 37.74 17.04
CA ASP A 419 21.58 37.97 17.02
C ASP A 419 22.38 36.84 17.69
N ASP A 420 21.80 36.12 18.66
CA ASP A 420 22.46 34.99 19.33
C ASP A 420 22.61 33.78 18.39
N HIS A 421 21.93 33.76 17.23
CA HIS A 421 21.93 32.66 16.25
C HIS A 421 22.74 32.97 14.98
N THR A 422 23.86 33.70 15.10
CA THR A 422 24.62 34.19 13.93
C THR A 422 25.04 33.08 12.95
N GLU A 423 25.50 31.93 13.44
CA GLU A 423 25.95 30.78 12.60
C GLU A 423 24.80 30.11 11.84
N LEU A 424 23.64 29.94 12.50
CA LEU A 424 22.42 29.47 11.86
C LEU A 424 21.94 30.44 10.77
N GLN A 425 22.01 31.76 11.04
CA GLN A 425 21.68 32.78 10.04
C GLN A 425 22.62 32.71 8.83
N GLU A 426 23.93 32.52 9.03
CA GLU A 426 24.90 32.39 7.94
C GLU A 426 24.62 31.16 7.07
N THR A 427 24.34 30.01 7.70
CA THR A 427 24.03 28.77 6.99
C THR A 427 22.73 28.88 6.19
N LEU A 428 21.66 29.43 6.77
CA LEU A 428 20.40 29.62 6.04
C LEU A 428 20.55 30.66 4.92
N ARG A 429 21.28 31.76 5.14
CA ARG A 429 21.53 32.79 4.11
C ARG A 429 22.40 32.31 2.94
N ALA A 430 23.05 31.15 3.04
CA ALA A 430 23.82 30.59 1.94
C ALA A 430 22.95 30.19 0.73
N LEU A 431 21.65 29.99 0.94
CA LEU A 431 20.67 29.83 -0.13
C LEU A 431 20.19 31.20 -0.64
N PRO A 432 19.99 31.38 -1.95
CA PRO A 432 19.70 32.68 -2.55
C PRO A 432 18.21 33.04 -2.43
N TRP A 433 17.72 33.33 -1.22
CA TRP A 433 16.32 33.68 -0.95
C TRP A 433 15.82 34.93 -1.70
N LYS A 434 14.51 35.00 -1.97
CA LYS A 434 13.85 36.21 -2.50
C LYS A 434 14.01 37.37 -1.53
N SER A 435 13.78 37.11 -0.25
CA SER A 435 14.01 38.04 0.86
C SER A 435 14.44 37.25 2.11
N TRP A 436 15.20 37.91 3.00
CA TRP A 436 15.62 37.35 4.28
C TRP A 436 15.34 38.37 5.39
N ALA A 437 14.68 37.93 6.45
CA ALA A 437 14.40 38.76 7.63
C ALA A 437 14.68 38.02 8.95
N THR A 438 14.88 38.79 10.01
CA THR A 438 14.93 38.28 11.38
C THR A 438 14.05 39.16 12.26
N GLU A 439 13.17 38.56 13.05
CA GLU A 439 12.28 39.28 13.96
C GLU A 439 12.49 38.84 15.40
N ALA A 440 12.46 39.81 16.32
CA ALA A 440 12.54 39.52 17.74
C ALA A 440 11.16 39.11 18.27
N GLU A 441 11.00 37.86 18.66
CA GLU A 441 9.74 37.30 19.16
C GLU A 441 9.98 36.54 20.48
N THR A 442 9.29 36.95 21.54
CA THR A 442 9.32 36.28 22.85
C THR A 442 8.12 35.36 23.01
N ASP A 443 8.35 34.13 23.48
CA ASP A 443 7.34 33.08 23.71
C ASP A 443 6.78 32.39 22.44
N ALA A 444 7.59 32.24 21.40
CA ALA A 444 7.19 31.46 20.22
C ALA A 444 7.24 29.95 20.48
N THR A 445 6.20 29.23 20.05
CA THR A 445 6.19 27.76 19.97
C THR A 445 7.18 27.32 18.89
N PRO A 446 8.06 26.34 19.13
CA PRO A 446 8.99 25.87 18.11
C PRO A 446 8.22 25.23 16.95
N GLU A 447 8.24 25.85 15.76
CA GLU A 447 7.68 25.31 14.51
C GLU A 447 8.26 26.01 13.27
N VAL A 448 8.12 25.36 12.10
CA VAL A 448 8.33 25.97 10.79
C VAL A 448 6.99 26.13 10.10
N GLN A 449 6.57 27.38 9.92
CA GLN A 449 5.35 27.73 9.20
C GLN A 449 5.69 28.02 7.74
N TYR A 450 4.87 27.59 6.79
CA TYR A 450 5.07 27.87 5.37
C TYR A 450 3.75 28.04 4.61
N GLY A 451 3.80 28.75 3.48
CA GLY A 451 2.68 28.92 2.55
C GLY A 451 2.72 27.91 1.40
N GLY A 452 3.01 28.40 0.19
CA GLY A 452 3.15 27.58 -1.02
C GLY A 452 4.52 26.90 -1.18
N ALA A 453 5.43 27.05 -0.21
CA ALA A 453 6.80 26.58 -0.32
C ALA A 453 6.84 25.06 -0.52
N PRO A 454 7.62 24.54 -1.49
CA PRO A 454 7.66 23.10 -1.69
C PRO A 454 8.33 22.38 -0.53
N ILE A 455 7.78 21.23 -0.17
CA ILE A 455 8.06 20.54 1.10
C ILE A 455 9.54 20.23 1.29
N GLN A 456 10.27 19.91 0.23
CA GLN A 456 11.70 19.58 0.32
C GLN A 456 12.57 20.79 0.72
N LEU A 457 12.15 22.01 0.36
CA LEU A 457 12.83 23.24 0.81
C LEU A 457 12.51 23.53 2.27
N VAL A 458 11.27 23.27 2.70
CA VAL A 458 10.82 23.45 4.09
C VAL A 458 11.50 22.45 5.01
N GLU A 459 11.58 21.17 4.62
CA GLU A 459 12.30 20.12 5.35
C GLU A 459 13.80 20.42 5.43
N HIS A 460 14.40 20.90 4.33
CA HIS A 460 15.80 21.33 4.36
C HIS A 460 16.03 22.48 5.36
N VAL A 461 15.14 23.47 5.39
CA VAL A 461 15.19 24.58 6.35
C VAL A 461 15.03 24.06 7.78
N ARG A 462 14.03 23.21 8.05
CA ARG A 462 13.83 22.55 9.35
C ARG A 462 15.11 21.85 9.78
N ASP A 463 15.63 20.94 8.96
CA ASP A 463 16.80 20.12 9.28
C ASP A 463 18.05 20.97 9.56
N VAL A 464 18.23 22.09 8.85
CA VAL A 464 19.30 23.05 9.15
C VAL A 464 19.10 23.67 10.54
N VAL A 465 17.88 24.07 10.89
CA VAL A 465 17.60 24.69 12.19
C VAL A 465 17.72 23.68 13.33
N GLU A 466 17.18 22.46 13.19
CA GLU A 466 17.29 21.42 14.22
C GLU A 466 18.76 21.06 14.48
N ARG A 467 19.58 21.03 13.44
CA ARG A 467 21.03 20.74 13.55
C ARG A 467 21.79 21.79 14.37
N HIS A 468 21.43 23.08 14.25
CA HIS A 468 22.12 24.17 14.95
C HIS A 468 21.53 24.46 16.34
N THR A 469 20.26 24.10 16.57
CA THR A 469 19.55 24.44 17.82
C THR A 469 19.27 23.22 18.71
N GLY A 470 19.30 22.00 18.15
CA GLY A 470 18.90 20.77 18.83
C GLY A 470 17.40 20.67 19.12
N ILE A 471 16.60 21.60 18.59
CA ILE A 471 15.15 21.68 18.82
C ILE A 471 14.44 21.08 17.63
N HIS A 472 13.57 20.10 17.87
CA HIS A 472 12.68 19.57 16.84
C HIS A 472 11.59 20.59 16.50
N LEU A 473 11.40 20.86 15.22
CA LEU A 473 10.45 21.85 14.72
C LEU A 473 9.37 21.13 13.88
N PRO A 474 8.13 21.01 14.39
CA PRO A 474 6.99 20.61 13.58
C PRO A 474 6.84 21.55 12.38
N ILE A 475 6.39 21.00 11.25
CA ILE A 475 6.08 21.77 10.04
C ILE A 475 4.56 21.99 10.01
N SER A 476 4.14 23.24 9.87
CA SER A 476 2.73 23.63 9.72
C SER A 476 2.53 24.47 8.46
N LYS A 477 1.44 24.23 7.74
CA LYS A 477 1.02 25.07 6.62
C LYS A 477 -0.02 26.06 7.12
N ASP A 478 0.41 27.28 7.40
CA ASP A 478 -0.43 28.31 8.01
C ASP A 478 -0.97 29.33 7.00
N TRP A 479 -0.46 29.31 5.77
CA TRP A 479 -0.88 30.21 4.69
C TRP A 479 -1.29 29.48 3.41
N SER A 480 -1.85 30.23 2.48
CA SER A 480 -2.33 29.69 1.21
C SER A 480 -1.16 29.27 0.31
N ASP A 481 -1.45 28.46 -0.70
CA ASP A 481 -0.45 28.08 -1.71
C ASP A 481 0.08 29.26 -2.55
N SER A 482 -0.52 30.45 -2.40
CA SER A 482 -0.07 31.67 -3.08
C SER A 482 0.90 32.51 -2.26
N ASP A 483 1.08 32.20 -0.98
CA ASP A 483 1.99 32.92 -0.08
C ASP A 483 3.41 32.37 -0.20
N ASP A 484 4.41 33.27 -0.31
CA ASP A 484 5.82 32.94 -0.52
C ASP A 484 6.67 32.95 0.76
N ASP A 485 6.02 32.99 1.91
CA ASP A 485 6.64 33.05 3.22
C ASP A 485 6.99 31.66 3.80
N ILE A 486 8.16 31.59 4.43
CA ILE A 486 8.60 30.53 5.33
C ILE A 486 9.05 31.20 6.63
N TRP A 487 8.41 30.89 7.76
CA TRP A 487 8.77 31.42 9.07
C TRP A 487 9.31 30.31 9.97
N ILE A 488 10.41 30.61 10.64
CA ILE A 488 11.01 29.72 11.65
C ILE A 488 10.76 30.35 13.02
N HIS A 489 10.03 29.68 13.88
CA HIS A 489 9.80 30.11 15.26
C HIS A 489 10.73 29.37 16.21
N LEU A 490 11.55 30.12 16.96
CA LEU A 490 12.45 29.57 17.98
C LEU A 490 12.09 30.06 19.39
N PRO A 491 12.00 29.15 20.38
CA PRO A 491 11.68 29.53 21.75
C PRO A 491 12.87 30.21 22.44
N SER A 492 12.58 31.00 23.48
CA SER A 492 13.59 31.71 24.30
C SER A 492 14.64 30.81 24.97
N SER A 493 14.39 29.50 25.04
CA SER A 493 15.30 28.48 25.59
C SER A 493 16.30 27.91 24.58
N ALA A 494 16.22 28.30 23.30
CA ALA A 494 17.14 27.87 22.26
C ALA A 494 18.54 28.46 22.51
N GLN A 495 19.36 27.80 23.34
CA GLN A 495 20.77 28.16 23.48
C GLN A 495 21.59 27.50 22.37
N VAL A 496 22.48 28.27 21.75
CA VAL A 496 23.51 27.76 20.85
C VAL A 496 24.37 26.77 21.62
N VAL A 497 24.30 25.49 21.23
CA VAL A 497 25.24 24.48 21.73
C VAL A 497 26.58 24.79 21.06
N ALA A 498 27.54 25.29 21.84
CA ALA A 498 28.90 25.45 21.36
C ALA A 498 29.50 24.06 21.08
N THR A 499 29.54 23.67 19.82
CA THR A 499 30.27 22.50 19.35
C THR A 499 31.72 22.90 19.06
N GLU A 500 32.66 22.45 19.90
CA GLU A 500 34.05 22.25 19.46
C GLU A 500 34.04 21.16 18.39
N ASP A 501 33.84 21.52 17.12
CA ASP A 501 34.33 20.86 15.91
C ASP A 501 33.73 21.56 14.68
N ASP A 502 34.33 22.69 14.30
CA ASP A 502 34.04 23.38 13.03
C ASP A 502 34.71 22.65 11.87
N ALA A 503 34.04 21.60 11.40
CA ALA A 503 34.06 21.18 10.02
C ALA A 503 32.60 20.98 9.57
N PRO A 504 32.22 21.44 8.37
CA PRO A 504 30.83 21.37 7.90
C PRO A 504 30.29 19.95 8.05
N LEU A 505 29.06 19.85 8.57
CA LEU A 505 28.37 18.57 8.77
C LEU A 505 28.23 17.84 7.44
N ASP A 506 29.21 16.96 7.19
CA ASP A 506 29.18 15.98 6.14
C ASP A 506 28.22 14.88 6.57
N LEU A 507 26.99 14.90 6.03
CA LEU A 507 26.01 13.83 6.20
C LEU A 507 26.55 12.47 5.72
N SER A 508 27.65 12.44 4.96
CA SER A 508 28.36 11.21 4.68
C SER A 508 28.92 10.57 5.96
N ALA A 509 29.31 11.33 6.98
CA ALA A 509 29.91 10.82 8.22
C ALA A 509 28.90 10.15 9.16
N TRP A 510 27.63 10.58 9.17
CA TRP A 510 26.59 9.96 10.01
C TRP A 510 25.95 8.73 9.37
N LEU A 511 25.82 8.73 8.03
CA LEU A 511 25.59 7.52 7.23
C LEU A 511 26.79 6.54 7.32
N SER A 512 27.94 7.03 7.78
CA SER A 512 29.18 6.29 8.04
C SER A 512 29.46 6.15 9.53
N PHE A 513 28.54 5.60 10.32
CA PHE A 513 28.91 5.09 11.64
C PHE A 513 30.01 4.02 11.48
N GLY A 514 31.28 4.47 11.50
CA GLY A 514 32.48 3.66 11.47
C GLY A 514 33.49 3.87 10.34
N ILE A 515 33.65 5.04 9.69
CA ILE A 515 34.81 5.27 8.80
C ILE A 515 35.36 6.70 8.95
N GLU A 516 36.29 6.93 9.90
CA GLU A 516 37.46 7.73 9.49
C GLU A 516 38.02 7.05 8.23
N PRO A 517 38.58 7.76 7.21
CA PRO A 517 39.35 7.14 6.13
C PRO A 517 40.59 6.45 6.73
N GLY A 518 40.34 5.32 7.36
CA GLY A 518 41.17 4.62 8.30
C GLY A 518 41.26 3.20 7.79
N GLU A 519 42.15 3.04 6.81
CA GLU A 519 42.47 1.81 6.08
C GLU A 519 41.29 1.15 5.35
N ALA A 520 41.55 0.59 4.17
CA ALA A 520 40.60 -0.22 3.44
C ALA A 520 40.22 -1.44 4.31
N ARG A 521 39.02 -1.46 4.90
CA ARG A 521 38.57 -2.56 5.78
C ARG A 521 37.68 -3.55 5.01
N PRO A 522 37.84 -4.86 5.24
CA PRO A 522 37.00 -5.87 4.61
C PRO A 522 35.58 -5.88 5.19
N LEU A 523 34.61 -6.26 4.36
CA LEU A 523 33.20 -6.46 4.74
C LEU A 523 33.09 -7.46 5.89
N ILE A 524 33.84 -8.56 5.79
CA ILE A 524 33.86 -9.64 6.79
C ILE A 524 35.22 -9.67 7.47
N ASP A 525 35.24 -9.59 8.79
CA ASP A 525 36.43 -9.79 9.62
C ASP A 525 36.17 -10.94 10.62
N VAL A 526 36.83 -12.07 10.39
CA VAL A 526 36.69 -13.29 11.20
C VAL A 526 37.80 -13.34 12.24
N ARG A 527 37.41 -13.35 13.52
CA ARG A 527 38.31 -13.57 14.66
C ARG A 527 38.04 -14.93 15.31
N SER A 528 38.82 -15.27 16.33
CA SER A 528 38.64 -16.52 17.08
C SER A 528 37.35 -16.53 17.91
N ASP A 529 36.93 -15.38 18.43
CA ASP A 529 35.80 -15.23 19.36
C ASP A 529 34.57 -14.51 18.77
N ARG A 530 34.74 -13.84 17.63
CA ARG A 530 33.70 -13.01 16.99
C ARG A 530 33.87 -12.95 15.48
N VAL A 531 32.80 -12.60 14.78
CA VAL A 531 32.78 -12.27 13.35
C VAL A 531 32.13 -10.92 13.20
N ARG A 532 32.78 -10.01 12.48
CA ARG A 532 32.20 -8.73 12.07
C ARG A 532 31.76 -8.81 10.61
N ILE A 533 30.54 -8.37 10.33
CA ILE A 533 29.92 -8.31 9.00
C ILE A 533 29.36 -6.90 8.84
N GLY A 534 30.01 -6.09 8.02
CA GLY A 534 29.71 -4.66 7.92
C GLY A 534 29.78 -4.00 9.30
N PRO A 535 28.68 -3.37 9.78
CA PRO A 535 28.60 -2.79 11.12
C PRO A 535 28.28 -3.82 12.23
N ILE A 536 27.78 -5.01 11.88
CA ILE A 536 27.28 -5.99 12.85
C ILE A 536 28.43 -6.85 13.38
N THR A 537 28.53 -7.02 14.70
CA THR A 537 29.50 -7.94 15.32
C THR A 537 28.77 -9.05 16.07
N LEU A 538 29.02 -10.29 15.67
CA LEU A 538 28.40 -11.49 16.22
C LEU A 538 29.44 -12.34 16.96
N ARG A 539 29.02 -13.01 18.03
CA ARG A 539 29.88 -13.92 18.80
C ARG A 539 30.05 -15.25 18.07
N ARG A 540 31.29 -15.70 17.93
CA ARG A 540 31.62 -17.03 17.40
C ARG A 540 31.54 -18.05 18.53
N GLN A 541 30.81 -19.15 18.30
CA GLN A 541 30.70 -20.21 19.30
C GLN A 541 31.84 -21.22 19.13
N PRO A 542 32.35 -21.81 20.22
CA PRO A 542 33.25 -22.95 20.11
C PRO A 542 32.50 -24.11 19.43
N ILE A 543 33.11 -24.70 18.40
CA ILE A 543 32.43 -25.70 17.57
C ILE A 543 32.24 -26.99 18.39
N THR A 544 31.03 -27.19 18.90
CA THR A 544 30.65 -28.38 19.69
C THR A 544 30.27 -29.57 18.80
N GLU A 545 29.59 -29.33 17.69
CA GLU A 545 29.09 -30.35 16.77
C GLU A 545 29.54 -30.08 15.33
N ARG A 546 30.82 -30.34 15.07
CA ARG A 546 31.48 -30.05 13.78
C ARG A 546 30.78 -30.64 12.56
N SER A 547 30.04 -31.74 12.71
CA SER A 547 29.34 -32.40 11.60
C SER A 547 28.16 -31.59 11.05
N LEU A 548 27.56 -30.72 11.85
CA LEU A 548 26.39 -29.91 11.47
C LEU A 548 26.75 -28.47 11.07
N VAL A 549 28.02 -28.07 11.22
CA VAL A 549 28.49 -26.77 10.75
C VAL A 549 28.77 -26.88 9.24
N PRO A 550 28.22 -25.99 8.39
CA PRO A 550 28.49 -26.02 6.96
C PRO A 550 29.99 -25.91 6.67
N ARG A 551 30.46 -26.71 5.72
CA ARG A 551 31.90 -26.82 5.40
C ARG A 551 32.39 -25.59 4.62
N PRO A 552 33.54 -24.98 4.95
CA PRO A 552 34.06 -23.80 4.26
C PRO A 552 34.25 -23.99 2.75
N GLU A 553 34.60 -25.21 2.30
CA GLU A 553 34.86 -25.52 0.90
C GLU A 553 33.63 -25.31 0.01
N LEU A 554 32.41 -25.41 0.57
CA LEU A 554 31.16 -25.14 -0.13
C LEU A 554 31.02 -23.69 -0.60
N PHE A 555 31.76 -22.76 0.02
CA PHE A 555 31.64 -21.32 -0.20
C PHE A 555 32.87 -20.72 -0.89
N ALA A 556 33.78 -21.53 -1.43
CA ALA A 556 34.96 -21.04 -2.14
C ALA A 556 34.60 -20.15 -3.35
N HIS A 557 33.46 -20.42 -4.00
CA HIS A 557 32.94 -19.66 -5.14
C HIS A 557 32.00 -18.51 -4.75
N TYR A 558 31.84 -18.25 -3.44
CA TYR A 558 30.84 -17.32 -2.93
C TYR A 558 31.30 -15.86 -3.07
N CYS A 559 30.68 -15.13 -3.99
CA CYS A 559 30.94 -13.71 -4.23
C CYS A 559 30.07 -12.85 -3.32
N LEU A 560 30.69 -11.88 -2.64
CA LEU A 560 30.03 -10.90 -1.78
C LEU A 560 29.73 -9.62 -2.56
N ASP A 561 28.96 -9.75 -3.65
CA ASP A 561 28.44 -8.60 -4.40
C ASP A 561 27.49 -7.75 -3.54
N GLN A 562 27.10 -6.59 -4.07
CA GLN A 562 26.29 -5.59 -3.36
C GLN A 562 25.02 -6.20 -2.75
N ARG A 563 24.23 -6.93 -3.54
CA ARG A 563 22.96 -7.53 -3.08
C ARG A 563 23.23 -8.62 -2.04
N THR A 564 24.23 -9.46 -2.27
CA THR A 564 24.63 -10.51 -1.32
C THR A 564 25.10 -9.89 0.00
N ALA A 565 25.87 -8.80 -0.03
CA ALA A 565 26.36 -8.11 1.15
C ALA A 565 25.21 -7.52 1.99
N GLU A 566 24.25 -6.86 1.35
CA GLU A 566 23.08 -6.31 2.03
C GLU A 566 22.22 -7.40 2.66
N THR A 567 21.95 -8.50 1.93
CA THR A 567 21.18 -9.63 2.48
C THR A 567 21.92 -10.27 3.65
N LEU A 568 23.25 -10.43 3.56
CA LEU A 568 24.06 -10.99 4.65
C LEU A 568 23.99 -10.11 5.92
N ILE A 569 24.04 -8.79 5.77
CA ILE A 569 23.93 -7.85 6.90
C ILE A 569 22.56 -7.95 7.55
N HIS A 570 21.49 -8.02 6.77
CA HIS A 570 20.13 -8.17 7.30
C HIS A 570 19.94 -9.47 8.09
N ILE A 571 20.49 -10.60 7.59
CA ILE A 571 20.46 -11.86 8.34
C ILE A 571 21.35 -11.77 9.59
N ALA A 572 22.50 -11.09 9.52
CA ALA A 572 23.35 -10.89 10.69
C ALA A 572 22.66 -10.04 11.77
N GLU A 573 21.91 -9.03 11.36
CA GLU A 573 21.11 -8.18 12.23
C GLU A 573 19.98 -8.97 12.92
N SER A 574 19.23 -9.80 12.17
CA SER A 574 18.19 -10.65 12.77
C SER A 574 18.75 -11.63 13.81
N VAL A 575 19.95 -12.18 13.55
CA VAL A 575 20.67 -13.03 14.51
C VAL A 575 21.06 -12.26 15.77
N MET A 576 21.52 -11.02 15.63
CA MET A 576 21.88 -10.12 16.73
C MET A 576 20.67 -9.80 17.60
N LEU A 577 19.54 -9.44 16.96
CA LEU A 577 18.27 -9.10 17.61
C LEU A 577 17.52 -10.33 18.16
N ARG A 578 17.93 -11.53 17.74
CA ARG A 578 17.30 -12.81 18.07
C ARG A 578 15.90 -12.97 17.50
N GLU A 579 15.69 -12.44 16.30
CA GLU A 579 14.39 -12.45 15.63
C GLU A 579 14.34 -13.51 14.53
N PRO A 580 13.17 -14.13 14.28
CA PRO A 580 12.98 -15.04 13.17
C PRO A 580 13.10 -14.29 11.84
N CYS A 581 13.79 -14.90 10.87
CA CYS A 581 14.10 -14.27 9.59
C CYS A 581 13.55 -15.08 8.42
N LEU A 582 12.79 -14.43 7.54
CA LEU A 582 12.18 -15.03 6.37
C LEU A 582 12.70 -14.35 5.11
N LEU A 583 13.26 -15.13 4.20
CA LEU A 583 13.73 -14.66 2.90
C LEU A 583 12.77 -15.16 1.80
N GLU A 584 12.09 -14.23 1.15
CA GLU A 584 11.28 -14.51 -0.05
C GLU A 584 12.07 -14.10 -1.30
N GLY A 585 11.95 -14.82 -2.41
CA GLY A 585 12.57 -14.43 -3.69
C GLY A 585 12.55 -15.56 -4.70
N GLU A 586 13.02 -15.36 -5.92
CA GLU A 586 13.00 -16.41 -6.95
C GLU A 586 13.93 -17.61 -6.62
N THR A 587 13.75 -18.73 -7.30
CA THR A 587 14.66 -19.89 -7.16
C THR A 587 16.08 -19.49 -7.57
N SER A 588 17.10 -20.04 -6.90
CA SER A 588 18.53 -19.83 -7.21
C SER A 588 19.12 -18.44 -6.90
N VAL A 589 18.41 -17.56 -6.18
CA VAL A 589 18.97 -16.25 -5.70
C VAL A 589 19.79 -16.36 -4.40
N SER A 590 20.27 -17.56 -4.05
CA SER A 590 21.16 -17.83 -2.90
C SER A 590 20.55 -17.66 -1.49
N LYS A 591 19.22 -17.65 -1.33
CA LYS A 591 18.52 -17.50 -0.03
C LYS A 591 18.99 -18.49 1.05
N THR A 592 18.99 -19.78 0.73
CA THR A 592 19.40 -20.83 1.68
C THR A 592 20.92 -20.81 1.90
N SER A 593 21.68 -20.59 0.82
CA SER A 593 23.15 -20.58 0.84
C SER A 593 23.73 -19.47 1.72
N ILE A 594 23.10 -18.28 1.74
CA ILE A 594 23.60 -17.16 2.52
C ILE A 594 23.46 -17.37 4.04
N ILE A 595 22.40 -18.06 4.47
CA ILE A 595 22.20 -18.45 5.88
C ILE A 595 23.25 -19.49 6.28
N GLN A 596 23.50 -20.48 5.43
CA GLN A 596 24.53 -21.48 5.66
C GLN A 596 25.94 -20.86 5.69
N PHE A 597 26.20 -19.88 4.84
CA PHE A 597 27.45 -19.13 4.84
C PHE A 597 27.65 -18.39 6.16
N LEU A 598 26.62 -17.69 6.67
CA LEU A 598 26.68 -17.04 7.97
C LEU A 598 26.91 -18.04 9.11
N ALA A 599 26.21 -19.18 9.09
CA ALA A 599 26.38 -20.24 10.09
C ALA A 599 27.82 -20.79 10.10
N MET A 600 28.42 -21.00 8.92
CA MET A 600 29.82 -21.42 8.76
C MET A 600 30.78 -20.41 9.41
N LEU A 601 30.61 -19.11 9.12
CA LEU A 601 31.46 -18.07 9.71
C LEU A 601 31.40 -18.07 11.24
N LEU A 602 30.21 -18.26 11.80
CA LEU A 602 29.97 -18.24 13.25
C LEU A 602 30.28 -19.58 13.95
N GLY A 603 30.53 -20.65 13.18
CA GLY A 603 30.68 -22.00 13.71
C GLY A 603 29.37 -22.57 14.31
N GLN A 604 28.22 -22.15 13.80
CA GLN A 604 26.90 -22.55 14.29
C GLN A 604 26.44 -23.85 13.64
N PRO A 605 26.06 -24.87 14.43
CA PRO A 605 25.35 -26.04 13.91
C PRO A 605 24.05 -25.61 13.23
N LEU A 606 23.83 -26.05 12.00
CA LEU A 606 22.64 -25.71 11.23
C LEU A 606 21.98 -26.98 10.68
N VAL A 607 20.66 -27.05 10.84
CA VAL A 607 19.81 -28.08 10.23
C VAL A 607 18.87 -27.43 9.23
N ARG A 608 18.72 -28.06 8.07
CA ARG A 608 17.80 -27.64 7.01
C ARG A 608 16.67 -28.64 6.91
N LEU A 609 15.45 -28.15 6.90
CA LEU A 609 14.21 -28.89 6.70
C LEU A 609 13.61 -28.42 5.38
N ASN A 610 13.47 -29.30 4.40
CA ASN A 610 12.78 -28.96 3.15
C ASN A 610 11.30 -29.31 3.30
N LEU A 611 10.43 -28.31 3.29
CA LEU A 611 9.01 -28.48 3.51
C LEU A 611 8.29 -28.79 2.19
N ASN A 612 7.26 -29.62 2.26
CA ASN A 612 6.43 -30.05 1.14
C ASN A 612 5.01 -30.37 1.62
N GLY A 613 4.10 -30.69 0.69
CA GLY A 613 2.72 -31.04 1.02
C GLY A 613 2.54 -32.35 1.82
N GLN A 614 3.61 -33.12 2.05
CA GLN A 614 3.61 -34.34 2.86
C GLN A 614 4.31 -34.16 4.22
N THR A 615 4.78 -32.95 4.53
CA THR A 615 5.49 -32.69 5.79
C THR A 615 4.55 -32.87 6.97
N ASP A 616 4.94 -33.70 7.93
CA ASP A 616 4.14 -34.00 9.11
C ASP A 616 4.64 -33.32 10.39
N THR A 617 3.78 -33.27 11.41
CA THR A 617 4.15 -32.72 12.73
C THR A 617 5.21 -33.58 13.43
N GLY A 618 5.30 -34.87 13.11
CA GLY A 618 6.24 -35.82 13.69
C GLY A 618 7.71 -35.53 13.32
N GLU A 619 7.96 -35.02 12.12
CA GLU A 619 9.27 -34.60 11.64
C GLU A 619 9.74 -33.30 12.32
N LEU A 620 8.83 -32.34 12.47
CA LEU A 620 9.13 -31.04 13.08
C LEU A 620 9.26 -31.14 14.60
N ILE A 621 8.25 -31.71 15.26
CA ILE A 621 8.06 -31.69 16.72
C ILE A 621 8.59 -32.97 17.36
N GLY A 622 8.27 -34.13 16.79
CA GLY A 622 8.72 -35.43 17.27
C GLY A 622 7.63 -36.49 17.24
N ARG A 623 8.05 -37.75 17.40
CA ARG A 623 7.15 -38.90 17.34
C ARG A 623 7.62 -40.05 18.22
N TYR A 624 6.70 -40.95 18.55
CA TYR A 624 7.06 -42.23 19.15
C TYR A 624 7.59 -43.19 18.09
N VAL A 625 8.78 -43.74 18.34
CA VAL A 625 9.41 -44.75 17.49
C VAL A 625 9.50 -46.09 18.22
N PRO A 626 9.41 -47.23 17.52
CA PRO A 626 9.60 -48.53 18.13
C PRO A 626 10.99 -48.62 18.76
N GLN A 627 11.07 -49.14 19.98
CA GLN A 627 12.32 -49.47 20.65
C GLN A 627 12.46 -50.99 20.73
N ASP A 628 13.62 -51.50 20.34
CA ASP A 628 13.93 -52.91 20.58
C ASP A 628 14.14 -53.13 22.08
N ALA A 629 13.11 -53.64 22.75
CA ALA A 629 13.14 -53.96 24.16
C ALA A 629 14.28 -54.93 24.52
N ALA A 630 14.84 -55.67 23.54
CA ALA A 630 15.97 -56.56 23.76
C ALA A 630 17.34 -55.89 23.73
N ALA A 631 17.45 -54.63 23.30
CA ALA A 631 18.72 -53.99 22.98
C ALA A 631 19.15 -52.92 23.99
N THR A 632 18.29 -52.52 24.92
CA THR A 632 18.60 -51.43 25.87
C THR A 632 17.95 -51.69 27.22
N LEU A 633 18.75 -51.62 28.29
CA LEU A 633 18.23 -51.69 29.66
C LEU A 633 17.43 -50.40 29.99
N PRO A 634 16.35 -50.50 30.76
CA PRO A 634 15.59 -49.32 31.20
C PRO A 634 16.33 -48.44 32.21
N LEU A 635 17.43 -48.92 32.79
CA LEU A 635 18.29 -48.20 33.73
C LEU A 635 19.72 -48.20 33.19
N ASP A 636 20.49 -47.18 33.54
CA ASP A 636 21.92 -47.15 33.21
C ASP A 636 22.66 -48.29 33.96
N PRO A 637 23.67 -48.95 33.36
CA PRO A 637 24.45 -49.98 34.04
C PRO A 637 25.05 -49.54 35.38
N GLY A 638 25.37 -48.25 35.56
CA GLY A 638 25.84 -47.69 36.83
C GLY A 638 24.75 -47.59 37.90
N GLU A 639 23.51 -47.29 37.52
CA GLU A 639 22.35 -47.29 38.43
C GLU A 639 21.99 -48.72 38.86
N LEU A 640 22.04 -49.66 37.91
CA LEU A 640 21.89 -51.09 38.19
C LEU A 640 23.01 -51.62 39.08
N ALA A 641 24.26 -51.21 38.86
CA ALA A 641 25.39 -51.58 39.71
C ALA A 641 25.24 -51.02 41.14
N ALA A 642 24.73 -49.79 41.28
CA ALA A 642 24.41 -49.21 42.58
C ALA A 642 23.28 -49.96 43.31
N ALA A 643 22.35 -50.55 42.55
CA ALA A 643 21.28 -51.40 43.07
C ALA A 643 21.67 -52.90 43.18
N SER A 644 22.96 -53.25 43.04
CA SER A 644 23.41 -54.65 42.92
C SER A 644 23.02 -55.60 44.05
N GLU A 645 22.75 -55.08 45.26
CA GLU A 645 22.25 -55.89 46.40
C GLU A 645 20.78 -56.32 46.25
N LEU A 646 20.01 -55.64 45.40
CA LEU A 646 18.59 -55.87 45.16
C LEU A 646 18.32 -56.67 43.88
N LEU A 647 19.34 -56.88 43.04
CA LEU A 647 19.22 -57.65 41.81
C LEU A 647 19.27 -59.15 42.08
N GLU A 648 18.64 -59.93 41.21
CA GLU A 648 18.78 -61.37 41.21
C GLU A 648 20.27 -61.76 41.03
N PRO A 649 20.75 -62.82 41.70
CA PRO A 649 22.18 -63.19 41.70
C PRO A 649 22.78 -63.37 40.30
N GLU A 650 21.96 -63.84 39.36
CA GLU A 650 22.34 -64.08 37.96
C GLU A 650 22.54 -62.77 37.18
N SER A 651 21.68 -61.77 37.39
CA SER A 651 21.80 -60.44 36.78
C SER A 651 23.03 -59.72 37.32
N ARG A 652 23.31 -59.85 38.62
CA ARG A 652 24.49 -59.28 39.26
C ARG A 652 25.77 -59.84 38.67
N MET A 653 25.85 -61.16 38.48
CA MET A 653 27.02 -61.82 37.91
C MET A 653 27.30 -61.36 36.47
N ILE A 654 26.25 -61.09 35.68
CA ILE A 654 26.39 -60.57 34.31
C ILE A 654 26.97 -59.15 34.33
N LEU A 655 26.47 -58.27 35.20
CA LEU A 655 26.95 -56.89 35.36
C LEU A 655 28.39 -56.84 35.88
N GLU A 656 28.71 -57.64 36.91
CA GLU A 656 30.06 -57.76 37.47
C GLU A 656 31.04 -58.21 36.39
N ARG A 657 30.71 -59.26 35.61
CA ARG A 657 31.57 -59.73 34.51
C ARG A 657 31.79 -58.66 33.44
N ALA A 658 30.74 -57.98 32.99
CA ALA A 658 30.88 -56.94 31.97
C ALA A 658 31.71 -55.75 32.47
N SER A 659 31.58 -55.40 33.76
CA SER A 659 32.37 -54.37 34.42
C SER A 659 33.84 -54.76 34.58
N GLU A 660 34.13 -55.99 35.01
CA GLU A 660 35.50 -56.54 35.10
C GLU A 660 36.20 -56.57 33.74
N GLU A 661 35.44 -56.89 32.68
CA GLU A 661 35.91 -56.92 31.29
C GLU A 661 35.92 -55.54 30.62
N ALA A 662 35.48 -54.47 31.31
CA ALA A 662 35.36 -53.10 30.82
C ALA A 662 34.66 -52.98 29.45
N ARG A 663 33.59 -53.76 29.25
CA ARG A 663 32.83 -53.81 27.99
C ARG A 663 31.36 -53.47 28.21
N SER A 664 30.68 -53.11 27.12
CA SER A 664 29.23 -53.02 27.11
C SER A 664 28.59 -54.41 27.22
N LEU A 665 27.37 -54.43 27.75
CA LEU A 665 26.53 -55.62 27.78
C LEU A 665 26.13 -56.01 26.35
N THR A 666 26.16 -57.30 26.07
CA THR A 666 25.65 -57.84 24.81
C THR A 666 24.12 -57.86 24.82
N ARG A 667 23.50 -57.92 23.64
CA ARG A 667 22.03 -58.01 23.49
C ARG A 667 21.43 -59.17 24.31
N VAL A 668 22.10 -60.32 24.33
CA VAL A 668 21.65 -61.50 25.08
C VAL A 668 21.72 -61.26 26.59
N GLU A 669 22.77 -60.59 27.07
CA GLU A 669 22.91 -60.25 28.49
C GLU A 669 21.88 -59.21 28.94
N VAL A 670 21.56 -58.23 28.09
CA VAL A 670 20.47 -57.27 28.33
C VAL A 670 19.13 -58.01 28.44
N GLN A 671 18.82 -58.92 27.51
CA GLN A 671 17.61 -59.74 27.58
C GLN A 671 17.53 -60.59 28.85
N GLN A 672 18.67 -61.19 29.25
CA GLN A 672 18.74 -62.03 30.43
C GLN A 672 18.47 -61.22 31.71
N ILE A 673 19.11 -60.06 31.86
CA ILE A 673 18.90 -59.17 32.99
C ILE A 673 17.44 -58.71 33.04
N MET A 674 16.88 -58.29 31.90
CA MET A 674 15.47 -57.84 31.86
C MET A 674 14.49 -58.95 32.23
N ALA A 675 14.74 -60.19 31.80
CA ALA A 675 13.90 -61.33 32.16
C ALA A 675 14.00 -61.67 33.66
N ASN A 676 15.24 -61.70 34.18
CA ASN A 676 15.51 -62.02 35.58
C ASN A 676 14.88 -61.00 36.53
N GLU A 677 15.08 -59.71 36.24
CA GLU A 677 14.56 -58.60 37.04
C GLU A 677 13.09 -58.26 36.73
N ARG A 678 12.46 -59.00 35.80
CA ARG A 678 11.09 -58.76 35.33
C ARG A 678 10.86 -57.31 34.88
N MET A 679 11.87 -56.72 34.26
CA MET A 679 11.82 -55.37 33.74
C MET A 679 10.96 -55.31 32.49
N THR A 680 10.00 -54.40 32.48
CA THR A 680 9.20 -54.07 31.30
C THR A 680 9.69 -52.76 30.71
N VAL A 681 10.13 -52.79 29.45
CA VAL A 681 10.42 -51.58 28.66
C VAL A 681 9.20 -51.27 27.82
N HIS A 682 8.79 -50.00 27.76
CA HIS A 682 7.75 -49.59 26.84
C HIS A 682 8.21 -49.85 25.39
N PRO A 683 7.37 -50.44 24.52
CA PRO A 683 7.77 -50.78 23.16
C PRO A 683 8.03 -49.55 22.28
N TRP A 684 7.73 -48.36 22.79
CA TRP A 684 7.85 -47.09 22.10
C TRP A 684 8.70 -46.13 22.95
N ARG A 685 9.60 -45.40 22.29
CA ARG A 685 10.33 -44.27 22.88
C ARG A 685 9.98 -42.99 22.14
N TRP A 686 9.87 -41.90 22.88
CA TRP A 686 9.78 -40.59 22.26
C TRP A 686 11.10 -40.24 21.56
N GLN A 687 11.00 -39.75 20.34
CA GLN A 687 12.11 -39.18 19.60
C GLN A 687 11.75 -37.73 19.26
N ASP A 688 12.52 -36.80 19.83
CA ASP A 688 12.39 -35.37 19.51
C ASP A 688 12.53 -35.13 18.01
N GLY A 689 11.66 -34.27 17.47
CA GLY A 689 11.77 -33.75 16.11
C GLY A 689 12.91 -32.73 16.00
N LEU A 690 13.15 -32.27 14.78
CA LEU A 690 14.29 -31.40 14.50
C LEU A 690 14.17 -30.02 15.17
N ILE A 691 12.97 -29.46 15.28
CA ILE A 691 12.75 -28.18 15.98
C ILE A 691 13.04 -28.32 17.46
N VAL A 692 12.50 -29.36 18.11
CA VAL A 692 12.70 -29.60 19.55
C VAL A 692 14.17 -29.85 19.86
N THR A 693 14.83 -30.67 19.05
CA THR A 693 16.27 -30.93 19.19
C THR A 693 17.08 -29.65 19.04
N ALA A 694 16.77 -28.82 18.05
CA ALA A 694 17.45 -27.55 17.82
C ALA A 694 17.22 -26.55 18.97
N MET A 695 16.00 -26.45 19.51
CA MET A 695 15.69 -25.60 20.67
C MET A 695 16.49 -26.01 21.91
N LYS A 696 16.65 -27.32 22.15
CA LYS A 696 17.43 -27.85 23.29
C LYS A 696 18.94 -27.67 23.11
N ARG A 697 19.45 -27.85 21.88
CA ARG A 697 20.90 -27.85 21.60
C ARG A 697 21.46 -26.52 21.07
N GLY A 698 20.60 -25.58 20.72
CA GLY A 698 21.00 -24.27 20.19
C GLY A 698 21.34 -24.25 18.72
N TRP A 699 20.86 -25.23 17.96
CA TRP A 699 21.09 -25.28 16.52
C TRP A 699 20.28 -24.20 15.81
N TRP A 700 20.76 -23.82 14.63
CA TRP A 700 19.99 -23.00 13.71
C TRP A 700 19.09 -23.90 12.87
N VAL A 701 17.84 -23.49 12.67
CA VAL A 701 16.90 -24.20 11.80
C VAL A 701 16.64 -23.35 10.57
N VAL A 702 16.74 -23.95 9.38
CA VAL A 702 16.27 -23.36 8.12
C VAL A 702 15.07 -24.15 7.62
N LEU A 703 13.91 -23.51 7.60
CA LEU A 703 12.68 -24.01 7.00
C LEU A 703 12.65 -23.60 5.53
N ASP A 704 13.05 -24.51 4.65
CA ASP A 704 13.08 -24.25 3.22
C ASP A 704 11.74 -24.59 2.57
N GLU A 705 11.40 -23.85 1.53
CA GLU A 705 10.10 -23.91 0.83
C GLU A 705 8.90 -23.81 1.77
N LEU A 706 8.94 -22.84 2.69
CA LEU A 706 7.94 -22.65 3.76
C LEU A 706 6.48 -22.72 3.28
N ASN A 707 6.21 -22.18 2.09
CA ASN A 707 4.88 -22.09 1.51
C ASN A 707 4.42 -23.32 0.70
N LEU A 708 5.17 -24.42 0.76
CA LEU A 708 4.72 -25.74 0.30
C LEU A 708 4.14 -26.60 1.44
N ALA A 709 4.37 -26.24 2.70
CA ALA A 709 3.78 -26.93 3.83
C ALA A 709 2.29 -26.58 3.97
N GLU A 710 1.50 -27.53 4.50
CA GLU A 710 0.13 -27.25 4.87
C GLU A 710 0.05 -26.21 6.00
N PRO A 711 -0.92 -25.26 5.96
CA PRO A 711 -1.04 -24.21 6.98
C PRO A 711 -1.12 -24.73 8.41
N GLN A 712 -1.81 -25.87 8.63
CA GLN A 712 -1.97 -26.47 9.95
C GLN A 712 -0.63 -26.93 10.56
N ILE A 713 0.32 -27.34 9.73
CA ILE A 713 1.67 -27.73 10.16
C ILE A 713 2.48 -26.49 10.54
N LEU A 714 2.35 -25.41 9.75
CA LEU A 714 2.99 -24.14 10.03
C LEU A 714 2.48 -23.50 11.34
N GLU A 715 1.19 -23.62 11.64
CA GLU A 715 0.60 -23.11 12.88
C GLU A 715 1.23 -23.70 14.15
N ARG A 716 1.73 -24.94 14.10
CA ARG A 716 2.48 -25.56 15.21
C ARG A 716 3.77 -24.82 15.54
N LEU A 717 4.31 -24.06 14.60
CA LEU A 717 5.53 -23.27 14.76
C LEU A 717 5.29 -21.86 15.32
N ASN A 718 4.04 -21.38 15.36
CA ASN A 718 3.71 -20.04 15.85
C ASN A 718 4.37 -19.71 17.21
N PRO A 719 4.32 -20.58 18.24
CA PRO A 719 4.94 -20.30 19.54
C PRO A 719 6.48 -20.22 19.49
N VAL A 720 7.10 -20.84 18.48
CA VAL A 720 8.56 -20.82 18.27
C VAL A 720 9.02 -19.52 17.60
N LEU A 721 8.13 -18.87 16.84
CA LEU A 721 8.40 -17.59 16.16
C LEU A 721 8.18 -16.36 17.07
N GLU A 722 7.67 -16.56 18.29
CA GLU A 722 7.48 -15.48 19.26
C GLU A 722 8.81 -14.94 19.81
N ARG A 723 8.78 -13.72 20.34
CA ARG A 723 9.97 -13.06 20.96
C ARG A 723 10.64 -13.93 22.03
N PHE A 724 9.84 -14.70 22.76
CA PHE A 724 10.31 -15.69 23.71
C PHE A 724 9.86 -17.07 23.22
N PRO A 725 10.70 -17.80 22.47
CA PRO A 725 10.31 -19.04 21.85
C PRO A 725 9.94 -20.07 22.91
N SER A 726 8.77 -20.67 22.74
CA SER A 726 8.28 -21.76 23.58
C SER A 726 7.58 -22.79 22.72
N LEU A 727 7.47 -24.02 23.20
CA LEU A 727 6.77 -25.07 22.49
C LEU A 727 6.20 -26.08 23.48
N VAL A 728 4.89 -26.31 23.41
CA VAL A 728 4.21 -27.33 24.21
C VAL A 728 4.13 -28.61 23.38
N LEU A 729 4.78 -29.66 23.88
CA LEU A 729 4.76 -30.99 23.27
C LEU A 729 3.52 -31.74 23.76
N SER A 730 2.36 -31.41 23.19
CA SER A 730 1.09 -32.11 23.43
C SER A 730 1.17 -33.62 23.18
N GLU A 731 2.04 -34.00 22.25
CA GLU A 731 2.34 -35.35 21.81
C GLU A 731 3.27 -36.08 22.81
N HIS A 732 3.93 -35.35 23.72
CA HIS A 732 4.90 -35.89 24.68
C HIS A 732 4.70 -35.29 26.08
N ASP A 733 3.72 -35.83 26.80
CA ASP A 733 3.40 -35.55 28.21
C ASP A 733 3.16 -34.06 28.53
N ASN A 734 2.77 -33.26 27.51
CA ASN A 734 2.64 -31.80 27.60
C ASN A 734 3.92 -31.10 28.09
N THR A 735 5.09 -31.67 27.79
CA THR A 735 6.38 -31.09 28.14
C THR A 735 6.51 -29.72 27.49
N VAL A 736 6.87 -28.70 28.26
CA VAL A 736 7.00 -27.32 27.77
C VAL A 736 8.48 -26.95 27.58
N ILE A 737 8.91 -26.83 26.33
CA ILE A 737 10.20 -26.26 25.96
C ILE A 737 10.10 -24.73 26.05
N GLY A 738 11.08 -24.08 26.67
CA GLY A 738 11.03 -22.66 27.05
C GLY A 738 10.59 -22.40 28.49
N SER A 739 10.26 -23.45 29.24
CA SER A 739 10.04 -23.37 30.69
C SER A 739 11.37 -23.28 31.47
N PRO A 740 11.35 -22.88 32.76
CA PRO A 740 12.56 -22.89 33.60
C PRO A 740 13.22 -24.28 33.70
N ASP A 741 12.44 -25.35 33.65
CA ASP A 741 12.93 -26.74 33.73
C ASP A 741 13.50 -27.22 32.40
N ASN A 742 13.04 -26.67 31.27
CA ASN A 742 13.49 -27.00 29.91
C ASN A 742 13.75 -25.72 29.10
N PRO A 743 14.77 -24.91 29.44
CA PRO A 743 14.99 -23.62 28.80
C PRO A 743 15.44 -23.77 27.34
N VAL A 744 15.00 -22.85 26.48
CA VAL A 744 15.53 -22.76 25.10
C VAL A 744 16.98 -22.30 25.13
N HIS A 745 17.81 -22.97 24.34
CA HIS A 745 19.22 -22.65 24.27
C HIS A 745 19.44 -21.24 23.66
N PRO A 746 20.26 -20.35 24.26
CA PRO A 746 20.40 -18.95 23.83
C PRO A 746 20.88 -18.73 22.38
N ALA A 747 21.57 -19.72 21.80
CA ALA A 747 22.08 -19.69 20.44
C ALA A 747 21.04 -20.11 19.36
N PHE A 748 19.90 -20.67 19.76
CA PHE A 748 18.84 -21.12 18.85
C PHE A 748 18.30 -19.97 17.99
N ARG A 749 18.19 -20.19 16.68
CA ARG A 749 17.61 -19.25 15.72
C ARG A 749 16.80 -20.01 14.67
N VAL A 750 15.76 -19.37 14.16
CA VAL A 750 14.89 -19.91 13.10
C VAL A 750 14.97 -18.99 11.89
N PHE A 751 15.20 -19.60 10.75
CA PHE A 751 15.16 -18.97 9.44
C PHE A 751 14.16 -19.70 8.57
N ALA A 752 13.58 -19.00 7.62
CA ALA A 752 12.80 -19.60 6.56
C ALA A 752 13.13 -19.00 5.20
N THR A 753 12.94 -19.80 4.17
CA THR A 753 13.11 -19.40 2.78
C THR A 753 11.88 -19.84 2.00
N MET A 754 11.40 -18.97 1.10
CA MET A 754 10.32 -19.33 0.19
C MET A 754 10.43 -18.60 -1.13
N ASN A 755 9.68 -19.10 -2.10
CA ASN A 755 9.50 -18.44 -3.37
C ASN A 755 8.10 -17.79 -3.40
N PRO A 756 7.88 -16.73 -4.21
CA PRO A 756 6.58 -16.07 -4.30
C PRO A 756 5.42 -17.03 -4.63
N ALA A 757 4.21 -16.70 -4.18
CA ALA A 757 3.01 -17.52 -4.36
C ALA A 757 2.55 -17.62 -5.83
N GLU A 758 3.10 -16.79 -6.72
CA GLU A 758 2.84 -16.86 -8.16
C GLU A 758 3.26 -18.22 -8.76
N TYR A 759 4.18 -18.94 -8.12
CA TYR A 759 4.64 -20.29 -8.52
C TYR A 759 3.58 -21.37 -8.30
N ALA A 760 3.45 -22.28 -9.28
CA ALA A 760 2.46 -23.35 -9.22
C ALA A 760 2.65 -24.22 -7.96
N GLY A 761 1.54 -24.59 -7.31
CA GLY A 761 1.55 -25.42 -6.09
C GLY A 761 1.96 -24.69 -4.81
N ARG A 762 2.17 -23.37 -4.84
CA ARG A 762 2.55 -22.58 -3.65
C ARG A 762 1.38 -21.77 -3.12
N SER A 763 1.17 -21.80 -1.81
CA SER A 763 0.15 -20.99 -1.15
C SER A 763 0.72 -19.64 -0.70
N ALA A 764 -0.10 -18.58 -0.72
CA ALA A 764 0.27 -17.36 -0.02
C ALA A 764 0.22 -17.61 1.49
N LEU A 765 1.22 -17.12 2.23
CA LEU A 765 1.14 -17.10 3.69
C LEU A 765 0.04 -16.13 4.11
N SER A 766 -0.71 -16.47 5.16
CA SER A 766 -1.66 -15.50 5.74
C SER A 766 -0.90 -14.27 6.26
N PRO A 767 -1.49 -13.06 6.20
CA PRO A 767 -0.86 -11.85 6.73
C PRO A 767 -0.42 -12.02 8.19
N ALA A 768 -1.27 -12.60 9.03
CA ALA A 768 -0.98 -12.85 10.44
C ALA A 768 0.20 -13.82 10.67
N TYR A 769 0.45 -14.78 9.77
CA TYR A 769 1.62 -15.65 9.85
C TYR A 769 2.87 -14.94 9.35
N ARG A 770 2.75 -14.10 8.30
CA ARG A 770 3.85 -13.27 7.78
C ARG A 770 4.36 -12.27 8.82
N ASP A 771 3.47 -11.61 9.57
CA ASP A 771 3.82 -10.63 10.62
C ASP A 771 4.69 -11.21 11.75
N ARG A 772 4.66 -12.53 11.94
CA ARG A 772 5.50 -13.23 12.93
C ARG A 772 6.97 -13.28 12.52
N TRP A 773 7.26 -13.13 11.22
CA TRP A 773 8.61 -13.08 10.66
C TRP A 773 9.14 -11.66 10.67
N ARG A 774 9.58 -11.19 11.83
CA ARG A 774 10.02 -9.80 12.05
C ARG A 774 11.13 -9.33 11.10
N ALA A 775 12.05 -10.22 10.73
CA ALA A 775 13.08 -9.96 9.74
C ALA A 775 12.70 -10.57 8.39
N TYR A 776 11.60 -10.09 7.80
CA TYR A 776 11.15 -10.46 6.47
C TYR A 776 11.88 -9.64 5.40
N ARG A 777 12.44 -10.30 4.40
CA ARG A 777 13.12 -9.63 3.28
C ARG A 777 12.88 -10.32 1.95
N TYR A 778 12.54 -9.53 0.95
CA TYR A 778 12.55 -9.96 -0.44
C TYR A 778 13.98 -9.90 -1.02
N VAL A 779 14.47 -11.02 -1.54
CA VAL A 779 15.80 -11.20 -2.14
C VAL A 779 15.67 -11.08 -3.65
N GLN A 780 16.19 -9.97 -4.17
CA GLN A 780 16.17 -9.66 -5.59
C GLN A 780 17.11 -10.60 -6.38
N PRO A 781 16.76 -10.99 -7.61
CA PRO A 781 17.66 -11.72 -8.49
C PRO A 781 18.87 -10.87 -8.89
N PRO A 782 20.04 -11.50 -9.12
CA PRO A 782 21.25 -10.79 -9.56
C PRO A 782 21.10 -10.25 -11.00
N GLY A 783 21.70 -9.09 -11.27
CA GLY A 783 21.77 -8.49 -12.61
C GLY A 783 23.15 -8.64 -13.26
N GLU A 784 23.37 -7.93 -14.39
CA GLU A 784 24.65 -7.95 -15.12
C GLU A 784 25.85 -7.62 -14.21
N ALA A 785 25.70 -6.63 -13.31
CA ALA A 785 26.77 -6.18 -12.43
C ALA A 785 27.17 -7.24 -11.38
N GLU A 786 26.19 -7.92 -10.78
CA GLU A 786 26.43 -8.98 -9.80
C GLU A 786 27.02 -10.22 -10.46
N TYR A 787 26.51 -10.62 -11.64
CA TYR A 787 27.10 -11.71 -12.41
C TYR A 787 28.54 -11.41 -12.81
N LEU A 788 28.83 -10.19 -13.28
CA LEU A 788 30.18 -9.79 -13.61
C LEU A 788 31.11 -9.81 -12.38
N SER A 789 30.63 -9.32 -11.24
CA SER A 789 31.38 -9.33 -9.98
C SER A 789 31.74 -10.75 -9.57
N MET A 790 30.78 -11.67 -9.64
CA MET A 790 31.02 -13.09 -9.40
C MET A 790 32.04 -13.68 -10.37
N LEU A 791 31.84 -13.50 -11.68
CA LEU A 791 32.72 -14.05 -12.70
C LEU A 791 34.16 -13.56 -12.54
N ARG A 792 34.34 -12.27 -12.24
CA ARG A 792 35.65 -11.67 -11.97
C ARG A 792 36.25 -12.20 -10.68
N PHE A 793 35.45 -12.37 -9.62
CA PHE A 793 35.93 -12.98 -8.36
C PHE A 793 36.45 -14.40 -8.60
N LEU A 794 35.74 -15.22 -9.38
CA LEU A 794 36.18 -16.59 -9.68
C LEU A 794 37.54 -16.64 -10.39
N VAL A 795 37.80 -15.71 -11.30
CA VAL A 795 39.02 -15.71 -12.13
C VAL A 795 40.18 -14.95 -11.49
N PHE A 796 39.89 -13.82 -10.82
CA PHE A 796 40.90 -12.89 -10.31
C PHE A 796 41.02 -12.90 -8.78
N GLY A 797 40.14 -13.59 -8.04
CA GLY A 797 40.24 -13.80 -6.59
C GLY A 797 39.95 -12.58 -5.72
N LYS A 798 39.75 -11.40 -6.31
CA LYS A 798 39.36 -10.18 -5.59
C LYS A 798 37.84 -10.10 -5.46
N GLN A 799 37.34 -10.06 -4.22
CA GLN A 799 35.94 -9.76 -3.93
C GLN A 799 35.59 -8.33 -4.41
N PRO A 800 34.33 -8.03 -4.77
CA PRO A 800 33.94 -6.68 -5.18
C PRO A 800 34.00 -5.71 -3.99
N ASP A 801 34.26 -4.44 -4.29
CA ASP A 801 34.07 -3.35 -3.32
C ASP A 801 32.55 -3.09 -3.19
N VAL A 802 32.03 -3.04 -1.97
CA VAL A 802 30.59 -2.88 -1.71
C VAL A 802 30.32 -1.67 -0.84
N LYS A 803 29.15 -1.06 -1.01
CA LYS A 803 28.70 0.10 -0.22
C LYS A 803 27.39 -0.24 0.45
N VAL A 804 27.45 -0.58 1.73
CA VAL A 804 26.27 -0.98 2.51
C VAL A 804 26.06 0.01 3.64
N VAL A 805 24.92 -0.06 4.33
CA VAL A 805 24.65 0.78 5.49
C VAL A 805 25.79 0.65 6.50
N GLY A 806 26.42 1.77 6.87
CA GLY A 806 27.64 1.81 7.71
C GLY A 806 28.95 2.02 6.96
N GLY A 807 28.94 2.10 5.62
CA GLY A 807 30.05 2.63 4.81
C GLY A 807 30.51 1.74 3.64
N GLY A 808 31.61 2.15 2.99
CA GLY A 808 32.26 1.40 1.91
C GLY A 808 33.23 0.35 2.44
N PHE A 809 33.11 -0.88 1.97
CA PHE A 809 33.98 -2.00 2.33
C PHE A 809 34.82 -2.43 1.14
N ALA A 810 36.12 -2.54 1.37
CA ALA A 810 37.05 -2.98 0.34
C ALA A 810 36.97 -4.49 0.15
N GLY A 811 36.97 -4.91 -1.11
CA GLY A 811 37.01 -6.29 -1.50
C GLY A 811 38.33 -6.94 -1.07
N ALA A 812 38.23 -8.01 -0.27
CA ALA A 812 39.39 -8.80 0.13
C ALA A 812 39.95 -9.59 -1.06
N GLU A 813 41.28 -9.63 -1.17
CA GLU A 813 41.98 -10.54 -2.06
C GLU A 813 42.06 -11.94 -1.45
N GLN A 814 41.78 -12.95 -2.27
CA GLN A 814 41.80 -14.36 -1.90
C GLN A 814 42.33 -15.18 -3.08
N ASP A 815 42.67 -16.44 -2.83
CA ASP A 815 43.06 -17.36 -3.90
C ASP A 815 41.88 -17.52 -4.88
N ALA A 816 42.12 -17.19 -6.15
CA ALA A 816 41.08 -17.25 -7.17
C ALA A 816 40.69 -18.71 -7.43
N PRO A 817 39.40 -19.08 -7.27
CA PRO A 817 38.93 -20.45 -7.50
C PRO A 817 39.30 -21.01 -8.88
N MET A 818 39.38 -20.13 -9.88
CA MET A 818 39.66 -20.45 -11.28
C MET A 818 40.81 -19.59 -11.83
N ALA A 819 41.89 -19.46 -11.05
CA ALA A 819 43.06 -18.64 -11.39
C ALA A 819 43.64 -18.93 -12.79
N SER A 820 43.55 -20.17 -13.27
CA SER A 820 44.04 -20.59 -14.60
C SER A 820 43.40 -19.81 -15.75
N LEU A 821 42.17 -19.32 -15.60
CA LEU A 821 41.49 -18.52 -16.62
C LEU A 821 42.09 -17.12 -16.78
N SER A 822 42.79 -16.60 -15.78
CA SER A 822 43.36 -15.24 -15.81
C SER A 822 44.46 -15.09 -16.86
N GLU A 823 45.08 -16.19 -17.30
CA GLU A 823 46.13 -16.21 -18.32
C GLU A 823 45.60 -16.08 -19.76
N VAL A 824 44.27 -16.19 -19.95
CA VAL A 824 43.65 -16.13 -21.27
C VAL A 824 43.56 -14.67 -21.76
N GLU A 825 44.11 -14.40 -22.93
CA GLU A 825 44.04 -13.08 -23.56
C GLU A 825 42.57 -12.67 -23.81
N GLY A 826 42.20 -11.47 -23.36
CA GLY A 826 40.84 -10.94 -23.52
C GLY A 826 39.79 -11.53 -22.57
N ILE A 827 40.19 -12.32 -21.56
CA ILE A 827 39.25 -12.97 -20.65
C ILE A 827 38.29 -11.99 -19.98
N ASP A 828 38.75 -10.83 -19.52
CA ASP A 828 37.85 -9.87 -18.85
C ASP A 828 36.75 -9.33 -19.77
N ALA A 829 37.08 -9.06 -21.04
CA ALA A 829 36.08 -8.65 -22.02
C ALA A 829 35.05 -9.75 -22.25
N PHE A 830 35.50 -11.02 -22.25
CA PHE A 830 34.59 -12.15 -22.32
C PHE A 830 33.72 -12.29 -21.07
N LEU A 831 34.25 -12.13 -19.85
CA LEU A 831 33.44 -12.22 -18.63
C LEU A 831 32.32 -11.15 -18.61
N ARG A 832 32.62 -9.93 -19.09
CA ARG A 832 31.62 -8.87 -19.28
C ARG A 832 30.56 -9.25 -20.29
N ALA A 833 30.97 -9.79 -21.44
CA ALA A 833 30.05 -10.27 -22.46
C ALA A 833 29.17 -11.40 -21.92
N LEU A 834 29.74 -12.35 -21.18
CA LEU A 834 29.02 -13.49 -20.61
C LEU A 834 28.02 -13.05 -19.53
N ALA A 835 28.39 -12.11 -18.66
CA ALA A 835 27.47 -11.54 -17.67
C ALA A 835 26.28 -10.85 -18.32
N ARG A 836 26.53 -10.01 -19.34
CA ARG A 836 25.48 -9.34 -20.11
C ARG A 836 24.57 -10.33 -20.81
N PHE A 837 25.15 -11.33 -21.46
CA PHE A 837 24.39 -12.38 -22.12
C PHE A 837 23.48 -13.13 -21.13
N HIS A 838 24.02 -13.54 -19.97
CA HIS A 838 23.25 -14.30 -18.99
C HIS A 838 22.08 -13.48 -18.42
N ALA A 839 22.33 -12.20 -18.08
CA ALA A 839 21.28 -11.30 -17.60
C ALA A 839 20.17 -11.11 -18.65
N ALA A 840 20.54 -10.84 -19.91
CA ALA A 840 19.58 -10.68 -21.01
C ALA A 840 18.84 -11.99 -21.33
N LEU A 841 19.46 -13.15 -21.11
CA LEU A 841 18.84 -14.45 -21.29
C LEU A 841 17.76 -14.72 -20.23
N GLU A 842 18.04 -14.41 -18.96
CA GLU A 842 17.04 -14.51 -17.89
C GLU A 842 15.87 -13.55 -18.13
N GLU A 843 16.14 -12.32 -18.58
CA GLU A 843 15.10 -11.37 -18.97
C GLU A 843 14.25 -11.87 -20.15
N ALA A 844 14.87 -12.49 -21.17
CA ALA A 844 14.16 -13.00 -22.35
C ALA A 844 13.23 -14.18 -22.05
N VAL A 845 13.48 -14.95 -20.99
CA VAL A 845 12.54 -15.97 -20.48
C VAL A 845 11.29 -15.31 -19.84
N GLY A 846 11.42 -14.05 -19.41
CA GLY A 846 10.38 -13.24 -18.79
C GLY A 846 10.18 -13.55 -17.30
N ARG A 847 9.91 -12.51 -16.49
CA ARG A 847 9.34 -12.65 -15.14
C ARG A 847 7.83 -12.81 -15.25
N ARG A 848 7.15 -13.42 -14.27
CA ARG A 848 5.68 -13.57 -14.31
C ARG A 848 4.93 -12.23 -14.22
N SER A 849 5.59 -11.18 -13.75
CA SER A 849 5.02 -9.85 -13.54
C SER A 849 5.25 -8.84 -14.69
N SER A 850 5.93 -9.19 -15.79
CA SER A 850 6.10 -8.28 -16.92
C SER A 850 4.97 -8.45 -17.95
N SER A 851 4.28 -7.36 -18.29
CA SER A 851 3.22 -7.29 -19.32
C SER A 851 3.69 -7.67 -20.73
N GLN A 852 5.01 -7.75 -20.95
CA GLN A 852 5.60 -8.41 -22.11
C GLN A 852 5.84 -9.89 -21.79
N GLY A 853 5.05 -10.78 -22.39
CA GLY A 853 5.31 -12.22 -22.33
C GLY A 853 6.73 -12.54 -22.82
N GLY A 854 7.45 -13.40 -22.09
CA GLY A 854 8.84 -13.76 -22.38
C GLY A 854 9.02 -14.23 -23.83
N GLN A 855 10.05 -13.72 -24.52
CA GLN A 855 10.34 -14.03 -25.92
C GLN A 855 10.85 -15.47 -26.11
N LEU A 856 11.37 -16.09 -25.04
CA LEU A 856 11.96 -17.43 -25.04
C LEU A 856 11.06 -18.41 -24.27
N GLY A 857 10.65 -19.51 -24.91
CA GLY A 857 9.80 -20.51 -24.26
C GLY A 857 8.32 -20.10 -24.10
N ALA A 858 7.86 -19.06 -24.81
CA ALA A 858 6.48 -18.56 -24.78
C ALA A 858 5.40 -19.64 -25.06
N ARG A 859 5.77 -20.73 -25.73
CA ARG A 859 4.88 -21.84 -26.11
C ARG A 859 5.02 -23.07 -25.22
N ARG A 860 5.88 -23.05 -24.19
CA ARG A 860 6.05 -24.18 -23.27
C ARG A 860 5.13 -24.03 -22.07
N ARG A 861 4.63 -25.18 -21.58
CA ARG A 861 3.95 -25.29 -20.27
C ARG A 861 4.89 -24.89 -19.14
N GLU A 862 6.17 -25.24 -19.24
CA GLU A 862 7.23 -24.89 -18.31
C GLU A 862 8.32 -24.02 -18.95
N ARG A 863 8.69 -22.92 -18.29
CA ARG A 863 9.73 -21.99 -18.77
C ARG A 863 11.13 -22.59 -18.61
N TYR A 864 12.06 -22.19 -19.46
CA TYR A 864 13.47 -22.55 -19.28
C TYR A 864 14.02 -21.89 -18.01
N VAL A 865 14.84 -22.63 -17.26
CA VAL A 865 15.54 -22.10 -16.08
C VAL A 865 17.03 -22.00 -16.40
N PHE A 866 17.52 -20.77 -16.50
CA PHE A 866 18.94 -20.46 -16.45
C PHE A 866 19.25 -19.97 -15.04
N SER A 867 20.34 -20.44 -14.45
CA SER A 867 20.67 -20.12 -13.06
C SER A 867 22.15 -19.87 -12.91
N ARG A 868 22.51 -19.22 -11.80
CA ARG A 868 23.89 -19.07 -11.33
C ARG A 868 24.68 -20.38 -11.36
N ARG A 869 24.04 -21.52 -11.04
CA ARG A 869 24.68 -22.85 -11.10
C ARG A 869 25.06 -23.24 -12.53
N GLY A 870 24.20 -22.95 -13.51
CA GLY A 870 24.50 -23.14 -14.92
C GLY A 870 25.69 -22.28 -15.38
N LEU A 871 25.75 -21.02 -14.92
CA LEU A 871 26.87 -20.13 -15.21
C LEU A 871 28.19 -20.62 -14.58
N LEU A 872 28.15 -21.13 -13.34
CA LEU A 872 29.30 -21.76 -12.71
C LEU A 872 29.78 -23.01 -13.47
N ALA A 873 28.85 -23.84 -13.97
CA ALA A 873 29.19 -25.02 -14.77
C ALA A 873 29.86 -24.66 -16.11
N VAL A 874 29.46 -23.54 -16.73
CA VAL A 874 30.15 -22.99 -17.90
C VAL A 874 31.59 -22.63 -17.54
N MET A 875 31.79 -21.89 -16.46
CA MET A 875 33.13 -21.45 -16.04
C MET A 875 34.05 -22.60 -15.65
N ASP A 876 33.52 -23.60 -14.94
CA ASP A 876 34.25 -24.81 -14.54
C ASP A 876 34.69 -25.63 -15.77
N TYR A 877 33.80 -25.75 -16.77
CA TYR A 877 34.14 -26.39 -18.04
C TYR A 877 35.26 -25.65 -18.78
N LEU A 878 35.24 -24.31 -18.79
CA LEU A 878 36.30 -23.51 -19.42
C LEU A 878 37.64 -23.68 -18.71
N ALA A 879 37.63 -23.63 -17.37
CA ALA A 879 38.83 -23.82 -16.56
C ALA A 879 39.43 -25.21 -16.78
N SER A 880 38.60 -26.25 -16.85
CA SER A 880 39.01 -27.62 -17.11
C SER A 880 39.58 -27.81 -18.53
N ALA A 881 38.94 -27.22 -19.54
CA ALA A 881 39.35 -27.40 -20.93
C ALA A 881 40.67 -26.69 -21.29
N LEU A 882 41.00 -25.59 -20.60
CA LEU A 882 42.30 -24.93 -20.73
C LEU A 882 43.44 -25.75 -20.13
N ALA A 883 43.16 -26.50 -19.07
CA ALA A 883 44.15 -27.40 -18.47
C ALA A 883 44.52 -28.58 -19.40
N THR A 884 43.64 -28.95 -20.34
CA THR A 884 43.83 -30.10 -21.23
C THR A 884 44.33 -29.75 -22.64
N ASP A 885 43.78 -28.73 -23.32
CA ASP A 885 43.93 -28.61 -24.79
C ASP A 885 44.47 -27.26 -25.33
N GLY A 886 44.77 -26.26 -24.49
CA GLY A 886 45.37 -24.98 -24.92
C GLY A 886 44.56 -24.14 -25.92
N GLY A 887 43.38 -24.58 -26.35
CA GLY A 887 42.54 -23.97 -27.38
C GLY A 887 41.33 -23.23 -26.82
N GLY A 888 41.54 -22.07 -26.20
CA GLY A 888 40.50 -21.31 -25.49
C GLY A 888 39.22 -21.03 -26.30
N THR A 889 39.31 -20.69 -27.59
CA THR A 889 38.14 -20.30 -28.40
C THR A 889 37.24 -21.47 -28.80
N ARG A 890 37.79 -22.69 -28.98
CA ARG A 890 36.99 -23.88 -29.35
C ARG A 890 36.22 -24.39 -28.14
N SER A 891 36.90 -24.51 -27.00
CA SER A 891 36.31 -24.92 -25.73
C SER A 891 35.23 -23.94 -25.26
N MET A 892 35.43 -22.63 -25.49
CA MET A 892 34.41 -21.61 -25.26
C MET A 892 33.10 -21.91 -25.97
N ARG A 893 33.18 -22.20 -27.28
CA ARG A 893 31.99 -22.44 -28.08
C ARG A 893 31.27 -23.70 -27.66
N GLN A 894 32.02 -24.75 -27.33
CA GLN A 894 31.44 -26.01 -26.83
C GLN A 894 30.71 -25.81 -25.49
N ALA A 895 31.28 -25.02 -24.58
CA ALA A 895 30.65 -24.70 -23.30
C ALA A 895 29.30 -23.99 -23.50
N LEU A 896 29.30 -22.91 -24.28
CA LEU A 896 28.10 -22.11 -24.52
C LEU A 896 27.04 -22.88 -25.32
N ALA A 897 27.47 -23.70 -26.29
CA ALA A 897 26.57 -24.59 -27.01
C ALA A 897 25.91 -25.59 -26.07
N ARG A 898 26.69 -26.25 -25.22
CA ARG A 898 26.19 -27.27 -24.29
C ARG A 898 25.24 -26.72 -23.24
N TYR A 899 25.59 -25.61 -22.60
CA TYR A 899 24.86 -25.10 -21.44
C TYR A 899 23.74 -24.10 -21.77
N TYR A 900 23.74 -23.50 -22.96
CA TYR A 900 22.70 -22.56 -23.39
C TYR A 900 21.96 -23.02 -24.65
N LEU A 901 22.64 -23.17 -25.79
CA LEU A 901 21.98 -23.44 -27.09
C LEU A 901 21.30 -24.81 -27.14
N ASN A 902 21.95 -25.85 -26.62
CA ASN A 902 21.42 -27.22 -26.63
C ASN A 902 20.37 -27.47 -25.54
N ARG A 903 20.19 -26.52 -24.59
CA ARG A 903 19.13 -26.60 -23.57
C ARG A 903 17.78 -26.06 -24.04
N VAL A 904 17.74 -25.37 -25.19
CA VAL A 904 16.51 -24.79 -25.75
C VAL A 904 16.09 -25.53 -27.02
N GLN A 905 14.77 -25.54 -27.27
CA GLN A 905 14.20 -26.23 -28.42
C GLN A 905 14.77 -25.68 -29.75
N PRO A 906 15.12 -26.56 -30.70
CA PRO A 906 15.55 -26.14 -32.03
C PRO A 906 14.51 -25.25 -32.72
N GLY A 907 14.97 -24.23 -33.45
CA GLY A 907 14.09 -23.34 -34.21
C GLY A 907 14.05 -21.90 -33.68
N SER A 908 12.89 -21.44 -33.19
CA SER A 908 12.70 -20.04 -32.77
C SER A 908 13.49 -19.69 -31.51
N ASP A 909 13.51 -20.57 -30.52
CA ASP A 909 14.14 -20.34 -29.22
C ASP A 909 15.68 -20.30 -29.36
N GLN A 910 16.28 -21.28 -30.05
CA GLN A 910 17.71 -21.25 -30.38
C GLN A 910 18.13 -19.98 -31.14
N ARG A 911 17.29 -19.44 -32.03
CA ARG A 911 17.57 -18.17 -32.72
C ARG A 911 17.52 -16.96 -31.80
N VAL A 912 16.71 -17.00 -30.74
CA VAL A 912 16.70 -15.94 -29.72
C VAL A 912 18.00 -16.00 -28.92
N VAL A 913 18.38 -17.18 -28.42
CA VAL A 913 19.64 -17.38 -27.68
C VAL A 913 20.86 -16.99 -28.51
N ALA A 914 20.92 -17.41 -29.78
CA ALA A 914 21.99 -17.05 -30.70
C ALA A 914 22.08 -15.52 -30.95
N ARG A 915 20.94 -14.84 -31.11
CA ARG A 915 20.91 -13.37 -31.25
C ARG A 915 21.40 -12.66 -29.99
N LEU A 916 21.07 -13.17 -28.81
CA LEU A 916 21.55 -12.62 -27.53
C LEU A 916 23.06 -12.81 -27.37
N LEU A 917 23.60 -13.96 -27.78
CA LEU A 917 25.05 -14.20 -27.81
C LEU A 917 25.77 -13.19 -28.74
N ASP A 918 25.23 -12.99 -29.94
CA ASP A 918 25.76 -12.01 -30.90
C ASP A 918 25.68 -10.58 -30.34
N ALA A 919 24.55 -10.19 -29.73
CA ALA A 919 24.34 -8.87 -29.14
C ALA A 919 25.26 -8.58 -27.95
N ALA A 920 25.58 -9.61 -27.15
CA ALA A 920 26.56 -9.53 -26.07
C ALA A 920 28.01 -9.44 -26.57
N GLY A 921 28.25 -9.57 -27.87
CA GLY A 921 29.58 -9.56 -28.47
C GLY A 921 30.33 -10.88 -28.35
N ILE A 922 29.63 -11.98 -28.01
CA ILE A 922 30.19 -13.33 -27.95
C ILE A 922 30.22 -13.91 -29.37
N GLY A 923 31.10 -13.33 -30.19
CA GLY A 923 31.45 -13.75 -31.55
C GLY A 923 30.54 -13.14 -32.62
N PRO A 924 31.00 -12.18 -33.44
CA PRO A 924 30.20 -11.66 -34.54
C PRO A 924 30.04 -12.74 -35.63
N SER A 925 28.81 -13.14 -35.95
CA SER A 925 28.40 -13.93 -37.15
C SER A 925 28.66 -15.46 -37.17
N THR A 926 28.68 -16.15 -36.02
CA THR A 926 29.06 -17.58 -35.99
C THR A 926 27.92 -18.57 -35.67
N TRP A 927 26.79 -18.11 -35.13
CA TRP A 927 25.77 -18.99 -34.53
C TRP A 927 24.57 -19.32 -35.43
N ALA A 928 24.71 -19.21 -36.75
CA ALA A 928 23.64 -19.51 -37.70
C ALA A 928 23.24 -21.01 -37.68
N PRO A 929 21.93 -21.36 -37.73
CA PRO A 929 21.45 -22.75 -37.64
C PRO A 929 22.13 -23.71 -38.62
N GLU A 930 22.43 -23.24 -39.83
CA GLU A 930 23.08 -24.01 -40.91
C GLU A 930 24.53 -24.44 -40.59
N ARG A 931 25.17 -23.83 -39.58
CA ARG A 931 26.53 -24.16 -39.12
C ARG A 931 26.54 -24.94 -37.79
N LEU A 932 25.42 -25.02 -37.08
CA LEU A 932 25.28 -25.80 -35.84
C LEU A 932 25.36 -27.32 -36.11
N ASP A 933 24.87 -27.78 -37.27
CA ASP A 933 24.97 -29.18 -37.69
C ASP A 933 26.43 -29.65 -37.88
N GLN A 934 27.35 -28.74 -38.20
CA GLN A 934 28.79 -29.03 -38.32
C GLN A 934 29.52 -29.06 -36.96
N LEU A 935 28.95 -28.46 -35.91
CA LEU A 935 29.50 -28.45 -34.55
C LEU A 935 29.02 -29.65 -33.71
N ASN A 936 27.83 -30.16 -34.01
CA ASN A 936 27.27 -31.39 -33.44
C ASN A 936 27.78 -32.66 -34.14
N ALA A 937 28.37 -32.53 -35.33
CA ALA A 937 29.19 -33.58 -35.91
C ALA A 937 30.45 -33.75 -35.05
N GLY A 938 30.46 -34.78 -34.21
CA GLY A 938 31.67 -35.26 -33.55
C GLY A 938 32.80 -35.51 -34.58
N PRO A 939 34.05 -35.75 -34.13
CA PRO A 939 35.17 -35.93 -35.03
C PRO A 939 34.81 -36.95 -36.13
N THR A 940 34.86 -36.51 -37.38
CA THR A 940 34.71 -37.39 -38.54
C THR A 940 35.77 -38.47 -38.48
N ASP A 941 35.42 -39.69 -38.90
CA ASP A 941 36.16 -40.96 -38.84
C ASP A 941 37.63 -40.97 -39.34
N ASP A 942 38.21 -39.84 -39.75
CA ASP A 942 39.59 -39.72 -40.24
C ASP A 942 40.66 -39.54 -39.15
N ASP A 943 40.29 -39.33 -37.87
CA ASP A 943 41.26 -39.09 -36.78
C ASP A 943 41.34 -40.21 -35.73
N ARG A 944 40.84 -41.41 -36.04
CA ARG A 944 41.06 -42.60 -35.20
C ARG A 944 42.41 -43.25 -35.49
N SER A 945 43.44 -42.76 -34.84
CA SER A 945 44.50 -43.65 -34.36
C SER A 945 45.05 -43.15 -33.04
N ILE A 946 44.58 -43.76 -31.95
CA ILE A 946 45.41 -44.41 -30.92
C ILE A 946 44.45 -44.98 -29.88
N ASP A 947 44.48 -46.30 -29.77
CA ASP A 947 43.79 -47.13 -28.78
C ASP A 947 44.08 -46.70 -27.35
N LEU A 948 43.06 -46.66 -26.49
CA LEU A 948 43.16 -47.16 -25.13
C LEU A 948 41.88 -47.91 -24.72
N HIS A 949 42.07 -49.21 -24.44
CA HIS A 949 41.09 -50.15 -23.92
C HIS A 949 40.65 -49.82 -22.47
N PRO A 950 39.53 -50.39 -22.00
CA PRO A 950 38.82 -50.02 -20.77
C PRO A 950 39.31 -50.79 -19.54
N GLY A 951 39.11 -50.21 -18.35
CA GLY A 951 39.34 -50.90 -17.08
C GLY A 951 38.82 -50.17 -15.85
N ALA A 952 37.71 -50.70 -15.32
CA ALA A 952 37.31 -50.78 -13.90
C ALA A 952 36.74 -49.53 -13.17
N ASP A 953 35.41 -49.57 -13.04
CA ASP A 953 34.63 -49.63 -11.78
C ASP A 953 34.73 -48.53 -10.71
N GLY A 954 33.57 -47.92 -10.42
CA GLY A 954 33.33 -47.10 -9.23
C GLY A 954 32.05 -46.24 -9.32
N ASP A 955 30.89 -46.90 -9.19
CA ASP A 955 29.48 -46.47 -9.11
C ASP A 955 29.05 -44.98 -9.18
N PRO A 956 28.05 -44.68 -10.03
CA PRO A 956 27.09 -43.57 -9.89
C PRO A 956 25.88 -44.02 -9.04
N LEU A 957 25.00 -43.08 -8.65
CA LEU A 957 23.53 -43.21 -8.55
C LEU A 957 22.97 -42.03 -7.74
N LEU A 958 22.58 -40.98 -8.47
CA LEU A 958 21.47 -40.10 -8.13
C LEU A 958 20.53 -40.25 -9.32
N ASP A 959 19.47 -41.04 -9.16
CA ASP A 959 18.41 -41.18 -10.14
C ASP A 959 17.49 -39.96 -10.01
N ASP A 960 17.32 -39.28 -11.14
CA ASP A 960 16.24 -38.37 -11.46
C ASP A 960 15.07 -39.22 -11.96
N ASP A 961 13.89 -39.12 -11.35
CA ASP A 961 12.63 -39.60 -11.93
C ASP A 961 11.70 -38.37 -12.09
N ASP A 962 11.71 -37.81 -13.30
CA ASP A 962 10.63 -37.00 -13.86
C ASP A 962 10.01 -37.85 -14.99
N ASP A 963 8.82 -38.41 -14.77
CA ASP A 963 8.00 -39.00 -15.83
C ASP A 963 6.68 -38.19 -15.93
N ASP A 964 6.57 -37.45 -17.04
CA ASP A 964 5.33 -36.91 -17.59
C ASP A 964 4.68 -38.02 -18.45
N ASP A 965 3.42 -38.35 -18.19
CA ASP A 965 2.55 -39.06 -19.13
C ASP A 965 1.18 -38.35 -19.19
N ASP A 966 0.90 -37.71 -20.33
CA ASP A 966 -0.45 -37.40 -20.82
C ASP A 966 -0.73 -38.42 -21.95
N ASP A 967 -1.82 -39.18 -21.87
CA ASP A 967 -2.50 -39.75 -23.05
C ASP A 967 -3.99 -40.00 -22.74
N ASP A 968 -4.82 -39.54 -23.67
CA ASP A 968 -6.29 -39.70 -23.75
C ASP A 968 -6.71 -41.15 -24.11
N ASP A 969 -8.00 -41.44 -23.87
CA ASP A 969 -8.91 -42.34 -24.61
C ASP A 969 -9.65 -43.42 -23.79
N ASP A 970 -10.95 -43.15 -23.60
CA ASP A 970 -12.14 -43.96 -23.93
C ASP A 970 -12.42 -45.39 -23.36
N ASP A 971 -13.70 -45.50 -22.98
CA ASP A 971 -14.64 -46.62 -23.09
C ASP A 971 -14.73 -47.73 -22.00
N ASP A 972 -15.93 -47.72 -21.37
CA ASP A 972 -16.88 -48.81 -21.19
C ASP A 972 -16.41 -50.17 -20.62
N ASP A 973 -16.90 -50.52 -19.42
CA ASP A 973 -18.02 -51.47 -19.26
C ASP A 973 -18.08 -52.01 -17.80
N ASP A 974 -19.19 -51.70 -17.14
CA ASP A 974 -20.14 -52.71 -16.65
C ASP A 974 -19.59 -53.98 -15.95
N LEU A 975 -19.75 -54.06 -14.62
CA LEU A 975 -20.74 -54.94 -13.96
C LEU A 975 -20.43 -55.20 -12.46
N ALA A 976 -21.43 -54.87 -11.64
CA ALA A 976 -21.99 -55.63 -10.50
C ALA A 976 -21.04 -56.46 -9.62
N GLY A 977 -21.01 -56.33 -8.29
CA GLY A 977 -21.98 -55.79 -7.35
C GLY A 977 -21.88 -56.61 -6.04
N TRP A 978 -22.71 -56.24 -5.07
CA TRP A 978 -23.01 -56.94 -3.80
C TRP A 978 -21.89 -56.86 -2.73
N GLY A 979 -22.13 -56.41 -1.50
CA GLY A 979 -23.34 -55.98 -0.81
C GLY A 979 -23.02 -55.68 0.66
N GLU A 980 -23.84 -54.78 1.23
CA GLU A 980 -24.25 -54.62 2.64
C GLU A 980 -23.30 -55.11 3.76
N GLU A 981 -22.69 -54.19 4.50
CA GLU A 981 -23.21 -53.65 5.78
C GLU A 981 -22.50 -52.33 6.14
#